data_AF-A0A514CKE3-F1
#
_entry.id   AF-A0A514CKE3-F1
#
_cell.length_a   1.000
_cell.length_b   1.000
_cell.length_c   1.000
_cell.angle_alpha   90.00
_cell.angle_beta   90.00
_cell.angle_gamma   90.00
#
_symmetry.space_group_name_H-M   'P 1'
#
loop_
_entity.id
_entity.type
_entity.pdbx_description
1 polymer ?
#
loop_
_entity_poly.entity_id
_entity_poly.type
_entity_poly.pdbx_seq_one_letter_code
_entity_poly.pdbx_strand_id
1 'polypeptide(L)'
;MIGLLLKNWRSIIDVLLVIGLVILLFWWNPMKIFGGGLKLEDTANLVTEVNQIRELVTAEYYGEVITSIEEARLNPLEEDEIRKDVSLLYDDLLASLQHLRDYQNIPKEQRVDEYREGEKTSNWRRKVKHEVDSRNIQDKLDYLDVMVEIQSDPYYQPLLEYLWRTIDKQEKGEIPNGRDEEATLFSIYRNPPFRTMSTPEMDKFMEDYYFHLQETISRRESRKKLTMIGRGWVKAGFDFNELGPESIVYYEESGIVHLIGITPKILNADINPWFIPEKGIPGFQILDERGPVNFHDAKRVKQYCIEKLTVQAYQAKILQSAQDQGQETLKNFFSLLTDREISQVIFHSNPFTTFAREAEKDELITYAEAYMLDSLLGIEIHHIDSLNRTVQNQSVNKGFAKDSRRVVEQTLYNLGQYPYQNGKRNYGVLSKLATDIAEDSIIDKQEEQLLQNLRYPVSFNKVEWAFIGEDSTDRLSYWVENPLDYCRAYNAMITDFMDHGVIPAEFDTTVISSDSFDPEKYLDTVKIVDYVSIDQESIRLVYSYKEHTAAFYHSLYYPFEVDLMDLGEFIASKQKPQDSVAYSDYKRLPPIQKGFWFYDQRLNGQYAYHINMAPDQLFPTHLADRLLKQQFLYRSDTAYLGFGGAMPSEMDSAAVLLHPLSLENVTMLNNIITALLKARKQERNKGFVQKTTDWLKSRSSSKDQKTLYVGKKGIQFQ
;
A
#
# COMPACT_ATOMS: atom_id res chain seq x y z
N MET A 1 -61.14 7.66 29.11
CA MET A 1 -60.10 8.33 28.28
C MET A 1 -60.69 9.35 27.29
N ILE A 2 -61.78 9.05 26.57
CA ILE A 2 -62.39 10.00 25.61
C ILE A 2 -62.85 11.31 26.27
N GLY A 3 -63.34 11.28 27.52
CA GLY A 3 -63.73 12.50 28.25
C GLY A 3 -62.56 13.42 28.64
N LEU A 4 -61.34 12.89 28.81
CA LEU A 4 -60.13 13.69 29.07
C LEU A 4 -59.59 14.34 27.80
N LEU A 5 -59.71 13.65 26.66
CA LEU A 5 -59.40 14.19 25.33
C LEU A 5 -60.35 15.35 24.95
N LEU A 6 -61.65 15.23 25.25
CA LEU A 6 -62.62 16.29 25.02
C LEU A 6 -62.47 17.48 25.97
N LYS A 7 -61.98 17.29 27.19
CA LYS A 7 -61.79 18.38 28.16
C LYS A 7 -60.55 19.22 27.86
N ASN A 8 -59.51 18.60 27.30
CA ASN A 8 -58.21 19.25 27.03
C ASN A 8 -57.94 19.49 25.53
N TRP A 9 -58.96 19.38 24.67
CA TRP A 9 -58.81 19.52 23.21
C TRP A 9 -58.18 20.86 22.80
N ARG A 10 -58.46 21.93 23.55
CA ARG A 10 -57.90 23.26 23.34
C ARG A 10 -56.38 23.28 23.50
N SER A 11 -55.87 22.68 24.58
CA SER A 11 -54.42 22.56 24.81
C SER A 11 -53.73 21.65 23.78
N ILE A 12 -54.42 20.62 23.29
CA ILE A 12 -53.88 19.74 22.24
C ILE A 12 -53.72 20.50 20.92
N ILE A 13 -54.69 21.35 20.57
CA ILE A 13 -54.60 22.20 19.38
C ILE A 13 -53.49 23.23 19.53
N ASP A 14 -53.36 23.89 20.69
CA ASP A 14 -52.29 24.87 20.92
C ASP A 14 -50.91 24.21 20.79
N VAL A 15 -50.73 23.00 21.35
CA VAL A 15 -49.48 22.23 21.20
C VAL A 15 -49.23 21.85 19.73
N LEU A 16 -50.26 21.41 19.00
CA LEU A 16 -50.14 21.11 17.57
C LEU A 16 -49.83 22.35 16.73
N LEU A 17 -50.34 23.51 17.12
CA LEU A 17 -50.07 24.79 16.45
C LEU A 17 -48.63 25.24 16.70
N VAL A 18 -48.14 25.10 17.93
CA VAL A 18 -46.72 25.40 18.26
C VAL A 18 -45.79 24.43 17.54
N ILE A 19 -46.09 23.13 17.53
CA ILE A 19 -45.33 22.14 16.76
C ILE A 19 -45.38 22.49 15.26
N GLY A 20 -46.55 22.82 14.73
CA GLY A 20 -46.73 23.25 13.36
C GLY A 20 -45.90 24.49 13.04
N LEU A 21 -45.90 25.49 13.92
CA LEU A 21 -45.13 26.72 13.75
C LEU A 21 -43.62 26.47 13.84
N VAL A 22 -43.16 25.61 14.75
CA VAL A 22 -41.74 25.19 14.82
C VAL A 22 -41.33 24.46 13.54
N ILE A 23 -42.17 23.53 13.04
CA ILE A 23 -41.93 22.84 11.76
C ILE A 23 -41.91 23.85 10.61
N LEU A 24 -42.83 24.81 10.59
CA LEU A 24 -42.89 25.85 9.56
C LEU A 24 -41.66 26.78 9.62
N LEU A 25 -41.15 27.08 10.81
CA LEU A 25 -39.94 27.88 11.03
C LEU A 25 -38.69 27.11 10.57
N PHE A 26 -38.63 25.80 10.84
CA PHE A 26 -37.59 24.91 10.32
C PHE A 26 -37.68 24.72 8.80
N TRP A 27 -38.89 24.66 8.24
CA TRP A 27 -39.11 24.47 6.80
C TRP A 27 -38.89 25.76 6.00
N TRP A 28 -39.26 26.91 6.56
CA TRP A 28 -39.12 28.21 5.91
C TRP A 28 -37.71 28.82 6.08
N ASN A 29 -37.00 28.48 7.16
CA ASN A 29 -35.62 28.90 7.50
C ASN A 29 -35.19 30.28 6.96
N PRO A 30 -35.93 31.37 7.26
CA PRO A 30 -35.75 32.66 6.60
C PRO A 30 -34.44 33.39 6.97
N MET A 31 -33.64 32.86 7.91
CA MET A 31 -32.37 33.46 8.34
C MET A 31 -31.15 32.53 8.24
N LYS A 32 -31.25 31.33 7.68
CA LYS A 32 -30.15 30.33 7.61
C LYS A 32 -29.47 30.02 8.97
N ILE A 33 -30.06 30.38 10.11
CA ILE A 33 -29.47 30.22 11.46
C ILE A 33 -29.36 28.75 11.87
N PHE A 34 -30.18 27.87 11.29
CA PHE A 34 -30.19 26.45 11.60
C PHE A 34 -29.56 25.65 10.45
N GLY A 35 -28.25 25.41 10.57
CA GLY A 35 -27.55 24.29 9.92
C GLY A 35 -27.55 24.30 8.38
N GLY A 36 -26.98 25.33 7.76
CA GLY A 36 -26.47 25.19 6.40
C GLY A 36 -25.17 24.41 6.42
N GLY A 37 -25.22 23.09 6.22
CA GLY A 37 -24.01 22.36 5.82
C GLY A 37 -23.49 22.97 4.52
N LEU A 38 -22.16 23.01 4.35
CA LEU A 38 -21.51 23.42 3.10
C LEU A 38 -22.25 22.77 1.91
N LYS A 39 -22.81 23.61 1.03
CA LYS A 39 -23.52 23.13 -0.15
C LYS A 39 -22.48 22.61 -1.16
N LEU A 40 -22.45 21.29 -1.34
CA LEU A 40 -21.65 20.61 -2.36
C LEU A 40 -22.03 20.98 -3.81
N GLU A 41 -23.22 21.57 -4.03
CA GLU A 41 -23.71 21.95 -5.37
C GLU A 41 -22.79 22.95 -6.08
N ASP A 42 -22.25 23.93 -5.36
CA ASP A 42 -21.38 24.95 -5.97
C ASP A 42 -20.01 24.36 -6.34
N THR A 43 -19.48 23.44 -5.53
CA THR A 43 -18.19 22.77 -5.78
C THR A 43 -18.23 21.84 -7.00
N ALA A 44 -19.32 21.08 -7.16
CA ALA A 44 -19.48 20.20 -8.33
C ALA A 44 -19.53 20.98 -9.65
N ASN A 45 -20.17 22.16 -9.63
CA ASN A 45 -20.18 23.06 -10.79
C ASN A 45 -18.78 23.60 -11.08
N LEU A 46 -18.04 24.05 -10.05
CA LEU A 46 -16.66 24.50 -10.22
C LEU A 46 -15.75 23.42 -10.80
N VAL A 47 -15.86 22.18 -10.34
CA VAL A 47 -15.06 21.05 -10.85
C VAL A 47 -15.39 20.75 -12.31
N THR A 48 -16.69 20.75 -12.65
CA THR A 48 -17.12 20.53 -14.03
C THR A 48 -16.57 21.60 -14.98
N GLU A 49 -16.59 22.87 -14.56
CA GLU A 49 -16.04 23.98 -15.35
C GLU A 49 -14.51 23.94 -15.44
N VAL A 50 -13.81 23.56 -14.37
CA VAL A 50 -12.35 23.37 -14.40
C VAL A 50 -11.95 22.20 -15.30
N ASN A 51 -12.69 21.09 -15.25
CA ASN A 51 -12.42 19.92 -16.08
C ASN A 51 -12.67 20.19 -17.58
N GLN A 52 -13.55 21.14 -17.91
CA GLN A 52 -13.72 21.59 -19.29
C GLN A 52 -12.48 22.28 -19.86
N ILE A 53 -11.66 22.92 -19.01
CA ILE A 53 -10.38 23.53 -19.41
C ILE A 53 -9.40 22.44 -19.86
N ARG A 54 -9.44 21.25 -19.23
CA ARG A 54 -8.52 20.11 -19.39
C ARG A 54 -7.07 20.46 -19.02
N GLU A 55 -6.44 21.33 -19.80
CA GLU A 55 -5.08 21.79 -19.57
C GLU A 55 -5.06 23.31 -19.48
N LEU A 56 -4.55 23.83 -18.36
CA LEU A 56 -4.33 25.26 -18.19
C LEU A 56 -2.84 25.54 -18.30
N VAL A 57 -2.41 26.04 -19.46
CA VAL A 57 -1.06 26.58 -19.64
C VAL A 57 -0.98 27.91 -18.92
N THR A 58 -0.10 28.00 -17.92
CA THR A 58 0.04 29.20 -17.08
C THR A 58 1.43 29.81 -17.17
N ALA A 59 2.43 29.09 -17.67
CA ALA A 59 3.74 29.67 -17.95
C ALA A 59 4.28 29.13 -19.28
N GLU A 60 4.95 30.03 -20.01
CA GLU A 60 5.66 29.69 -21.23
C GLU A 60 7.10 30.18 -21.11
N TYR A 61 8.06 29.28 -21.33
CA TYR A 61 9.48 29.61 -21.45
C TYR A 61 9.86 29.59 -22.92
N TYR A 62 10.36 30.71 -23.44
CA TYR A 62 10.89 30.81 -24.78
C TYR A 62 12.41 30.79 -24.73
N GLY A 63 13.04 29.90 -25.50
CA GLY A 63 14.48 29.73 -25.47
C GLY A 63 15.08 29.37 -26.83
N GLU A 64 16.37 29.62 -26.95
CA GLU A 64 17.19 29.20 -28.07
C GLU A 64 18.31 28.30 -27.54
N VAL A 65 18.44 27.13 -28.16
CA VAL A 65 19.47 26.14 -27.84
C VAL A 65 20.29 25.85 -29.08
N ILE A 66 21.60 25.70 -28.87
CA ILE A 66 22.54 25.28 -29.92
C ILE A 66 23.07 23.92 -29.53
N THR A 67 23.02 22.98 -30.46
CA THR A 67 23.42 21.59 -30.26
C THR A 67 24.15 21.08 -31.48
N SER A 68 25.21 20.30 -31.25
CA SER A 68 25.87 19.51 -32.30
C SER A 68 25.49 18.03 -32.24
N ILE A 69 25.64 17.30 -33.34
CA ILE A 69 25.49 15.84 -33.37
C ILE A 69 26.48 15.12 -32.45
N GLU A 70 27.63 15.73 -32.17
CA GLU A 70 28.59 15.19 -31.21
C GLU A 70 28.05 15.32 -29.80
N GLU A 71 27.57 16.50 -29.43
CA GLU A 71 26.92 16.74 -28.15
C GLU A 71 25.70 15.83 -27.95
N ALA A 72 24.81 15.72 -28.94
CA ALA A 72 23.64 14.85 -28.88
C ALA A 72 23.98 13.34 -28.85
N ARG A 73 25.21 12.96 -29.23
CA ARG A 73 25.72 11.58 -29.08
C ARG A 73 26.24 11.30 -27.69
N LEU A 74 26.90 12.28 -27.09
CA LEU A 74 27.47 12.20 -25.75
C LEU A 74 26.42 12.39 -24.67
N ASN A 75 25.33 13.12 -24.95
CA ASN A 75 24.23 13.39 -24.04
C ASN A 75 24.67 13.89 -22.65
N PRO A 76 25.38 15.03 -22.55
CA PRO A 76 25.80 15.57 -21.26
C PRO A 76 24.65 15.98 -20.33
N LEU A 77 23.39 15.94 -20.77
CA LEU A 77 22.24 16.16 -19.88
C LEU A 77 22.10 15.03 -18.85
N GLU A 78 22.60 13.83 -19.15
CA GLU A 78 22.60 12.67 -18.25
C GLU A 78 23.85 12.66 -17.34
N GLU A 79 24.74 13.64 -17.43
CA GLU A 79 26.01 13.65 -16.69
C GLU A 79 25.82 13.52 -15.17
N ASP A 80 24.85 14.23 -14.60
CA ASP A 80 24.57 14.17 -13.16
C ASP A 80 24.03 12.80 -12.72
N GLU A 81 23.24 12.15 -13.56
CA GLU A 81 22.69 10.81 -13.33
C GLU A 81 23.81 9.76 -13.43
N ILE A 82 24.62 9.81 -14.49
CA ILE A 82 25.81 8.96 -14.66
C ILE A 82 26.75 9.11 -13.47
N ARG A 83 27.03 10.34 -13.01
CA ARG A 83 27.88 10.60 -11.84
C ARG A 83 27.33 9.94 -10.58
N LYS A 84 26.02 9.99 -10.37
CA LYS A 84 25.36 9.37 -9.23
C LYS A 84 25.45 7.85 -9.31
N ASP A 85 25.09 7.27 -10.45
CA ASP A 85 25.09 5.82 -10.65
C ASP A 85 26.50 5.24 -10.53
N VAL A 86 27.51 5.90 -11.12
CA VAL A 86 28.91 5.49 -11.00
C VAL A 86 29.42 5.62 -9.57
N SER A 87 28.98 6.63 -8.83
CA SER A 87 29.33 6.76 -7.41
C SER A 87 28.76 5.60 -6.58
N LEU A 88 27.48 5.24 -6.81
CA LEU A 88 26.85 4.10 -6.15
C LEU A 88 27.55 2.80 -6.51
N LEU A 89 27.79 2.57 -7.81
CA LEU A 89 28.47 1.39 -8.32
C LEU A 89 29.90 1.25 -7.75
N TYR A 90 30.61 2.36 -7.60
CA TYR A 90 31.93 2.38 -6.99
C TYR A 90 31.88 2.01 -5.50
N ASP A 91 30.90 2.53 -4.77
CA ASP A 91 30.69 2.21 -3.36
C ASP A 91 30.30 0.72 -3.18
N ASP A 92 29.45 0.18 -4.05
CA ASP A 92 29.06 -1.23 -4.09
C ASP A 92 30.25 -2.16 -4.40
N LEU A 93 31.12 -1.74 -5.32
CA LEU A 93 32.37 -2.44 -5.61
C LEU A 93 33.28 -2.48 -4.38
N LEU A 94 33.43 -1.36 -3.67
CA LEU A 94 34.23 -1.30 -2.44
C LEU A 94 33.62 -2.16 -1.33
N ALA A 95 32.29 -2.14 -1.18
CA ALA A 95 31.57 -2.98 -0.23
C ALA A 95 31.78 -4.47 -0.54
N SER A 96 31.72 -4.87 -1.81
CA SER A 96 31.96 -6.25 -2.25
C SER A 96 33.39 -6.72 -1.98
N LEU A 97 34.38 -5.86 -2.23
CA LEU A 97 35.78 -6.14 -1.90
C LEU A 97 36.02 -6.21 -0.39
N GLN A 98 35.29 -5.42 0.39
CA GLN A 98 35.32 -5.47 1.85
C GLN A 98 34.67 -6.76 2.37
N HIS A 99 33.54 -7.18 1.80
CA HIS A 99 32.90 -8.47 2.12
C HIS A 99 33.86 -9.64 1.83
N LEU A 100 34.56 -9.62 0.69
CA LEU A 100 35.60 -10.60 0.41
C LEU A 100 36.72 -10.57 1.45
N ARG A 101 37.12 -9.40 1.94
CA ARG A 101 38.15 -9.29 2.99
C ARG A 101 37.66 -9.91 4.30
N ASP A 102 36.43 -9.62 4.69
CA ASP A 102 35.82 -10.16 5.91
C ASP A 102 35.70 -11.69 5.82
N TYR A 103 35.29 -12.22 4.68
CA TYR A 103 35.33 -13.66 4.40
C TYR A 103 36.75 -14.23 4.55
N GLN A 104 37.79 -13.55 4.04
CA GLN A 104 39.18 -14.03 4.13
C GLN A 104 39.77 -13.94 5.55
N ASN A 105 39.24 -13.06 6.40
CA ASN A 105 39.61 -12.96 7.81
C ASN A 105 39.08 -14.16 8.63
N ILE A 106 38.06 -14.87 8.14
CA ILE A 106 37.59 -16.12 8.74
C ILE A 106 38.72 -17.16 8.66
N PRO A 107 39.04 -17.85 9.79
CA PRO A 107 40.00 -18.94 9.82
C PRO A 107 39.78 -19.94 8.68
N LYS A 108 40.88 -20.32 8.04
CA LYS A 108 40.88 -21.21 6.88
C LYS A 108 40.18 -22.55 7.12
N GLU A 109 40.23 -23.07 8.34
CA GLU A 109 39.56 -24.31 8.72
C GLU A 109 38.04 -24.13 8.68
N GLN A 110 37.53 -23.06 9.29
CA GLN A 110 36.09 -22.72 9.30
C GLN A 110 35.54 -22.52 7.88
N ARG A 111 36.24 -21.77 7.02
CA ARG A 111 35.81 -21.59 5.61
C ARG A 111 35.72 -22.92 4.85
N VAL A 112 36.65 -23.84 5.11
CA VAL A 112 36.67 -25.15 4.46
C VAL A 112 35.52 -26.03 4.94
N ASP A 113 35.18 -25.93 6.23
CA ASP A 113 34.06 -26.67 6.81
C ASP A 113 32.72 -26.10 6.34
N GLU A 114 32.55 -24.78 6.30
CA GLU A 114 31.39 -24.10 5.71
C GLU A 114 31.18 -24.52 4.23
N TYR A 115 32.25 -24.55 3.43
CA TYR A 115 32.18 -25.06 2.06
C TYR A 115 31.79 -26.55 1.97
N ARG A 116 32.21 -27.38 2.92
CA ARG A 116 31.89 -28.82 2.92
C ARG A 116 30.40 -29.07 3.19
N GLU A 117 29.79 -28.19 3.96
CA GLU A 117 28.37 -28.23 4.32
C GLU A 117 27.47 -27.62 3.23
N GLY A 118 27.99 -26.63 2.48
CA GLY A 118 27.27 -25.94 1.41
C GLY A 118 27.32 -26.58 0.01
N GLU A 119 26.90 -25.79 -0.99
CA GLU A 119 26.89 -26.21 -2.39
C GLU A 119 28.31 -26.36 -2.97
N LYS A 120 28.56 -27.52 -3.59
CA LYS A 120 29.88 -27.87 -4.11
C LYS A 120 30.14 -27.16 -5.43
N THR A 121 31.12 -26.27 -5.44
CA THR A 121 31.59 -25.56 -6.63
C THR A 121 32.88 -26.16 -7.19
N SER A 122 33.07 -26.07 -8.51
CA SER A 122 34.33 -26.47 -9.13
C SER A 122 35.46 -25.54 -8.66
N ASN A 123 36.70 -26.05 -8.61
CA ASN A 123 37.88 -25.29 -8.17
C ASN A 123 37.78 -24.66 -6.76
N TRP A 124 36.95 -25.21 -5.87
CA TRP A 124 36.71 -24.67 -4.52
C TRP A 124 37.98 -24.39 -3.70
N ARG A 125 39.06 -25.17 -3.87
CA ARG A 125 40.33 -24.89 -3.16
C ARG A 125 40.86 -23.50 -3.48
N ARG A 126 40.71 -23.04 -4.73
CA ARG A 126 41.11 -21.70 -5.17
C ARG A 126 40.18 -20.64 -4.55
N LYS A 127 38.87 -20.87 -4.59
CA LYS A 127 37.82 -19.95 -4.09
C LYS A 127 37.82 -19.82 -2.55
N VAL A 128 37.93 -20.93 -1.85
CA VAL A 128 37.75 -21.01 -0.39
C VAL A 128 39.09 -21.02 0.35
N LYS A 129 40.04 -21.87 -0.07
CA LYS A 129 41.23 -22.22 0.73
C LYS A 129 42.44 -21.32 0.51
N HIS A 130 42.65 -20.84 -0.72
CA HIS A 130 43.82 -20.02 -1.07
C HIS A 130 43.62 -18.56 -0.63
N GLU A 131 44.72 -17.86 -0.35
CA GLU A 131 44.70 -16.41 -0.14
C GLU A 131 44.27 -15.68 -1.42
N VAL A 132 43.80 -14.44 -1.28
CA VAL A 132 43.40 -13.62 -2.44
C VAL A 132 44.64 -13.23 -3.22
N ASP A 133 44.59 -13.47 -4.52
CA ASP A 133 45.60 -13.02 -5.47
C ASP A 133 44.94 -12.45 -6.73
N SER A 134 45.74 -11.81 -7.58
CA SER A 134 45.28 -11.23 -8.84
C SER A 134 44.78 -12.23 -9.87
N ARG A 135 44.83 -13.54 -9.60
CA ARG A 135 44.31 -14.57 -10.51
C ARG A 135 43.02 -15.16 -9.98
N ASN A 136 42.69 -14.97 -8.70
CA ASN A 136 41.57 -15.67 -8.07
C ASN A 136 40.53 -14.73 -7.44
N ILE A 137 40.77 -13.42 -7.47
CA ILE A 137 39.87 -12.46 -6.84
C ILE A 137 38.46 -12.49 -7.46
N GLN A 138 38.36 -12.55 -8.79
CA GLN A 138 37.06 -12.62 -9.46
C GLN A 138 36.34 -13.94 -9.18
N ASP A 139 37.04 -15.07 -9.31
CA ASP A 139 36.54 -16.40 -8.90
C ASP A 139 35.97 -16.43 -7.47
N LYS A 140 36.55 -15.65 -6.55
CA LYS A 140 36.14 -15.53 -5.15
C LYS A 140 34.96 -14.58 -4.97
N LEU A 141 34.94 -13.46 -5.68
CA LEU A 141 33.81 -12.52 -5.64
C LEU A 141 32.55 -13.17 -6.25
N ASP A 142 32.70 -13.88 -7.37
CA ASP A 142 31.61 -14.64 -7.99
C ASP A 142 31.13 -15.79 -7.08
N TYR A 143 32.03 -16.37 -6.26
CA TYR A 143 31.64 -17.39 -5.28
C TYR A 143 30.79 -16.83 -4.13
N LEU A 144 30.96 -15.55 -3.79
CA LEU A 144 30.16 -14.86 -2.79
C LEU A 144 28.88 -14.25 -3.38
N ASP A 145 28.64 -14.45 -4.69
CA ASP A 145 27.49 -13.93 -5.44
C ASP A 145 27.31 -12.41 -5.38
N VAL A 146 28.38 -11.66 -5.09
CA VAL A 146 28.33 -10.20 -4.95
C VAL A 146 28.51 -9.44 -6.27
N MET A 147 29.01 -10.11 -7.31
CA MET A 147 29.38 -9.45 -8.57
C MET A 147 28.30 -9.51 -9.65
N VAL A 148 27.29 -10.38 -9.52
CA VAL A 148 26.30 -10.59 -10.60
C VAL A 148 25.55 -9.29 -10.88
N GLU A 149 25.09 -8.60 -9.83
CA GLU A 149 24.39 -7.33 -9.96
C GLU A 149 25.35 -6.22 -10.44
N ILE A 150 26.53 -6.09 -9.81
CA ILE A 150 27.53 -5.08 -10.15
C ILE A 150 27.98 -5.19 -11.61
N GLN A 151 28.26 -6.40 -12.11
CA GLN A 151 28.69 -6.62 -13.50
C GLN A 151 27.58 -6.38 -14.53
N SER A 152 26.31 -6.39 -14.10
CA SER A 152 25.18 -6.11 -14.97
C SER A 152 24.97 -4.60 -15.21
N ASP A 153 25.56 -3.75 -14.36
CA ASP A 153 25.50 -2.30 -14.50
C ASP A 153 26.22 -1.82 -15.78
N PRO A 154 25.59 -0.96 -16.60
CA PRO A 154 26.17 -0.48 -17.85
C PRO A 154 27.48 0.29 -17.67
N TYR A 155 27.75 0.85 -16.48
CA TYR A 155 28.93 1.63 -16.16
C TYR A 155 30.04 0.81 -15.48
N TYR A 156 29.84 -0.47 -15.18
CA TYR A 156 30.83 -1.31 -14.52
C TYR A 156 32.14 -1.40 -15.30
N GLN A 157 32.06 -1.74 -16.59
CA GLN A 157 33.23 -1.84 -17.44
C GLN A 157 33.95 -0.48 -17.56
N PRO A 158 33.27 0.63 -17.95
CA PRO A 158 33.90 1.95 -17.96
C PRO A 158 34.59 2.34 -16.64
N LEU A 159 33.95 2.05 -15.50
CA LEU A 159 34.51 2.33 -14.18
C LEU A 159 35.78 1.50 -13.92
N LEU A 160 35.73 0.19 -14.20
CA LEU A 160 36.86 -0.70 -13.97
C LEU A 160 38.06 -0.33 -14.86
N GLU A 161 37.81 0.00 -16.12
CA GLU A 161 38.85 0.48 -17.03
C GLU A 161 39.49 1.79 -16.55
N TYR A 162 38.68 2.74 -16.07
CA TYR A 162 39.15 4.00 -15.50
C TYR A 162 40.04 3.76 -14.27
N LEU A 163 39.61 2.87 -13.38
CA LEU A 163 40.37 2.50 -12.18
C LEU A 163 41.69 1.82 -12.54
N TRP A 164 41.68 0.92 -13.51
CA TRP A 164 42.89 0.26 -14.03
C TRP A 164 43.89 1.29 -14.55
N ARG A 165 43.47 2.20 -15.44
CA ARG A 165 44.34 3.28 -15.97
C ARG A 165 44.90 4.18 -14.88
N THR A 166 44.07 4.50 -13.90
CA THR A 166 44.45 5.38 -12.78
C THR A 166 45.47 4.72 -11.84
N ILE A 167 45.32 3.42 -11.57
CA ILE A 167 46.20 2.66 -10.68
C ILE A 167 47.52 2.30 -11.36
N ASP A 168 47.45 1.78 -12.59
CA ASP A 168 48.62 1.29 -13.33
C ASP A 168 49.34 2.39 -14.15
N LYS A 169 48.80 3.61 -14.17
CA LYS A 169 49.33 4.78 -14.89
C LYS A 169 49.47 4.55 -16.39
N GLN A 170 48.47 3.91 -16.98
CA GLN A 170 48.41 3.63 -18.42
C GLN A 170 47.95 4.85 -19.22
N GLU A 171 48.23 4.85 -20.53
CA GLU A 171 47.78 5.90 -21.45
C GLU A 171 46.27 5.80 -21.75
N LYS A 172 45.65 6.92 -22.15
CA LYS A 172 44.23 6.94 -22.56
C LYS A 172 44.05 6.12 -23.86
N GLY A 173 43.01 5.29 -23.91
CA GLY A 173 42.65 4.46 -25.09
C GLY A 173 43.07 2.99 -25.01
N GLU A 174 43.86 2.59 -24.02
CA GLU A 174 44.11 1.17 -23.76
C GLU A 174 42.93 0.53 -23.02
N ILE A 175 42.58 -0.70 -23.42
CA ILE A 175 41.51 -1.50 -22.83
C ILE A 175 42.17 -2.64 -22.03
N PRO A 176 41.83 -2.82 -20.74
CA PRO A 176 42.37 -3.91 -19.93
C PRO A 176 41.95 -5.26 -20.52
N ASN A 177 42.83 -6.26 -20.47
CA ASN A 177 42.39 -7.63 -20.64
C ASN A 177 41.86 -8.18 -19.30
N GLY A 178 41.18 -9.34 -19.31
CA GLY A 178 40.60 -9.90 -18.08
C GLY A 178 41.60 -10.12 -16.93
N ARG A 179 42.91 -10.31 -17.19
CA ARG A 179 43.92 -10.38 -16.12
C ARG A 179 44.27 -9.01 -15.54
N ASP A 180 44.17 -7.96 -16.34
CA ASP A 180 44.40 -6.59 -15.90
C ASP A 180 43.23 -6.12 -15.03
N GLU A 181 42.00 -6.51 -15.38
CA GLU A 181 40.80 -6.35 -14.55
C GLU A 181 40.98 -7.03 -13.18
N GLU A 182 41.33 -8.32 -13.17
CA GLU A 182 41.61 -9.06 -11.92
C GLU A 182 42.74 -8.42 -11.10
N ALA A 183 43.80 -7.91 -11.76
CA ALA A 183 44.90 -7.21 -11.09
C ALA A 183 44.47 -5.88 -10.49
N THR A 184 43.58 -5.15 -11.16
CA THR A 184 43.01 -3.88 -10.69
C THR A 184 42.18 -4.10 -9.44
N LEU A 185 41.24 -5.05 -9.49
CA LEU A 185 40.44 -5.45 -8.32
C LEU A 185 41.35 -5.86 -7.16
N PHE A 186 42.41 -6.62 -7.44
CA PHE A 186 43.35 -7.04 -6.41
C PHE A 186 44.15 -5.87 -5.81
N SER A 187 44.52 -4.88 -6.63
CA SER A 187 45.19 -3.67 -6.16
C SER A 187 44.31 -2.88 -5.20
N ILE A 188 43.03 -2.69 -5.56
CA ILE A 188 42.02 -2.03 -4.71
C ILE A 188 41.78 -2.85 -3.44
N TYR A 189 41.67 -4.18 -3.56
CA TYR A 189 41.54 -5.08 -2.41
C TYR A 189 42.71 -4.98 -1.44
N ARG A 190 43.95 -4.80 -1.91
CA ARG A 190 45.11 -4.64 -1.01
C ARG A 190 45.17 -3.26 -0.37
N ASN A 191 44.80 -2.23 -1.11
CA ASN A 191 44.90 -0.83 -0.70
C ASN A 191 43.54 -0.15 -0.91
N PRO A 192 42.56 -0.45 -0.04
CA PRO A 192 41.22 0.09 -0.20
C PRO A 192 41.28 1.62 -0.05
N PRO A 193 40.71 2.38 -0.99
CA PRO A 193 40.51 3.79 -0.77
C PRO A 193 39.53 3.95 0.40
N PHE A 194 39.93 4.68 1.44
CA PHE A 194 39.11 4.90 2.64
C PHE A 194 37.92 5.85 2.42
N ARG A 195 37.58 6.18 1.17
CA ARG A 195 36.59 7.21 0.83
C ARG A 195 35.86 6.90 -0.47
N THR A 196 34.64 7.43 -0.56
CA THR A 196 33.88 7.56 -1.80
C THR A 196 34.66 8.35 -2.84
N MET A 197 34.32 8.17 -4.12
CA MET A 197 34.99 8.88 -5.21
C MET A 197 34.84 10.40 -5.01
N SER A 198 35.95 11.10 -4.90
CA SER A 198 35.92 12.55 -4.72
C SER A 198 35.48 13.25 -6.01
N THR A 199 34.92 14.47 -5.92
CA THR A 199 34.50 15.23 -7.11
C THR A 199 35.58 15.32 -8.19
N PRO A 200 36.88 15.57 -7.88
CA PRO A 200 37.92 15.58 -8.90
C PRO A 200 38.23 14.21 -9.53
N GLU A 201 38.01 13.11 -8.80
CA GLU A 201 38.14 11.75 -9.35
C GLU A 201 36.94 11.44 -10.26
N MET A 202 35.74 11.89 -9.89
CA MET A 202 34.54 11.76 -10.71
C MET A 202 34.64 12.59 -12.00
N ASP A 203 35.16 13.81 -11.92
CA ASP A 203 35.39 14.65 -13.11
C ASP A 203 36.36 13.96 -14.10
N LYS A 204 37.43 13.35 -13.59
CA LYS A 204 38.37 12.57 -14.41
C LYS A 204 37.74 11.32 -15.00
N PHE A 205 36.89 10.63 -14.24
CA PHE A 205 36.10 9.51 -14.76
C PHE A 205 35.22 9.97 -15.91
N MET A 206 34.45 11.06 -15.75
CA MET A 206 33.57 11.57 -16.82
C MET A 206 34.37 11.99 -18.07
N GLU A 207 35.52 12.63 -17.90
CA GLU A 207 36.43 12.95 -19.01
C GLU A 207 36.90 11.69 -19.77
N ASP A 208 37.22 10.62 -19.05
CA ASP A 208 37.67 9.35 -19.61
C ASP A 208 36.50 8.60 -20.29
N TYR A 209 35.34 8.56 -19.64
CA TYR A 209 34.10 7.99 -20.17
C TYR A 209 33.70 8.63 -21.50
N TYR A 210 33.65 9.97 -21.56
CA TYR A 210 33.33 10.68 -22.79
C TYR A 210 34.41 10.54 -23.86
N PHE A 211 35.67 10.39 -23.49
CA PHE A 211 36.75 10.09 -24.43
C PHE A 211 36.52 8.74 -25.12
N HIS A 212 36.22 7.68 -24.37
CA HIS A 212 35.93 6.35 -24.94
C HIS A 212 34.64 6.33 -25.75
N LEU A 213 33.61 7.03 -25.29
CA LEU A 213 32.37 7.19 -26.04
C LEU A 213 32.63 7.91 -27.38
N GLN A 214 33.62 8.80 -27.47
CA GLN A 214 34.05 9.40 -28.74
C GLN A 214 34.88 8.44 -29.61
N GLU A 215 35.76 7.63 -29.02
CA GLU A 215 36.59 6.68 -29.77
C GLU A 215 35.79 5.51 -30.38
N THR A 216 34.74 5.07 -29.69
CA THR A 216 33.82 4.03 -30.19
C THR A 216 33.00 4.48 -31.40
N ILE A 217 32.87 5.79 -31.62
CA ILE A 217 32.19 6.34 -32.80
C ILE A 217 33.01 6.00 -34.06
N SER A 218 32.36 5.33 -35.01
CA SER A 218 33.03 4.91 -36.24
C SER A 218 33.66 6.10 -36.99
N ARG A 219 34.79 5.89 -37.69
CA ARG A 219 35.42 6.93 -38.53
C ARG A 219 34.47 7.58 -39.55
N ARG A 220 33.41 6.85 -39.95
CA ARG A 220 32.36 7.37 -40.83
C ARG A 220 31.43 8.34 -40.10
N GLU A 221 31.09 8.04 -38.85
CA GLU A 221 30.22 8.85 -38.01
C GLU A 221 30.92 10.06 -37.41
N SER A 222 32.21 9.97 -37.07
CA SER A 222 33.01 11.11 -36.57
C SER A 222 33.26 12.18 -37.65
N ARG A 223 33.19 11.79 -38.93
CA ARG A 223 33.20 12.75 -40.07
C ARG A 223 31.90 13.53 -40.22
N LYS A 224 30.81 13.09 -39.60
CA LYS A 224 29.54 13.79 -39.66
C LYS A 224 29.59 14.97 -38.69
N LYS A 225 29.50 16.19 -39.22
CA LYS A 225 29.31 17.40 -38.43
C LYS A 225 27.93 17.95 -38.79
N LEU A 226 27.09 18.06 -37.79
CA LEU A 226 25.79 18.71 -37.90
C LEU A 226 25.63 19.56 -36.65
N THR A 227 25.47 20.86 -36.82
CA THR A 227 25.15 21.79 -35.73
C THR A 227 23.84 22.48 -36.06
N MET A 228 22.89 22.44 -35.12
CA MET A 228 21.58 23.05 -35.28
C MET A 228 21.30 24.02 -34.14
N ILE A 229 20.63 25.12 -34.47
CA ILE A 229 19.92 25.94 -33.52
C ILE A 229 18.48 25.44 -33.46
N GLY A 230 17.99 25.12 -32.26
CA GLY A 230 16.59 24.90 -31.95
C GLY A 230 16.01 26.12 -31.22
N ARG A 231 14.93 26.70 -31.74
CA ARG A 231 14.20 27.80 -31.12
C ARG A 231 12.79 27.34 -30.82
N GLY A 232 12.47 27.24 -29.54
CA GLY A 232 11.26 26.59 -29.09
C GLY A 232 10.64 27.28 -27.89
N TRP A 233 9.53 26.70 -27.46
CA TRP A 233 8.90 27.06 -26.20
C TRP A 233 8.66 25.80 -25.38
N VAL A 234 8.63 25.99 -24.07
CA VAL A 234 8.21 24.99 -23.09
C VAL A 234 7.00 25.57 -22.37
N LYS A 235 5.89 24.84 -22.38
CA LYS A 235 4.65 25.21 -21.70
C LYS A 235 4.52 24.39 -20.43
N ALA A 236 4.38 25.09 -19.32
CA ALA A 236 4.05 24.50 -18.04
C ALA A 236 2.69 25.00 -17.58
N GLY A 237 2.03 24.18 -16.78
CA GLY A 237 0.69 24.45 -16.34
C GLY A 237 0.09 23.31 -15.55
N PHE A 238 -1.23 23.30 -15.49
CA PHE A 238 -1.99 22.31 -14.73
C PHE A 238 -2.77 21.42 -15.68
N ASP A 239 -2.81 20.13 -15.37
CA ASP A 239 -3.69 19.16 -16.01
C ASP A 239 -4.81 18.83 -15.03
N PHE A 240 -6.04 19.06 -15.49
CA PHE A 240 -7.28 18.91 -14.76
C PHE A 240 -8.07 17.67 -15.20
N ASN A 241 -7.53 16.82 -16.09
CA ASN A 241 -8.24 15.63 -16.56
C ASN A 241 -8.60 14.65 -15.43
N GLU A 242 -7.79 14.61 -14.36
CA GLU A 242 -7.93 13.69 -13.22
C GLU A 242 -8.56 14.35 -11.99
N LEU A 243 -9.15 15.55 -12.14
CA LEU A 243 -9.63 16.35 -11.02
C LEU A 243 -11.04 15.90 -10.60
N GLY A 244 -11.15 15.32 -9.42
CA GLY A 244 -12.43 14.91 -8.83
C GLY A 244 -13.12 16.03 -8.05
N PRO A 245 -14.43 15.90 -7.74
CA PRO A 245 -15.19 16.88 -6.97
C PRO A 245 -14.60 17.21 -5.60
N GLU A 246 -13.89 16.26 -5.00
CA GLU A 246 -13.20 16.37 -3.72
C GLU A 246 -11.88 17.15 -3.80
N SER A 247 -11.35 17.38 -5.00
CA SER A 247 -10.08 18.08 -5.21
C SER A 247 -10.22 19.61 -5.17
N ILE A 248 -11.44 20.15 -5.13
CA ILE A 248 -11.70 21.60 -4.99
C ILE A 248 -12.46 21.86 -3.70
N VAL A 249 -11.96 22.75 -2.86
CA VAL A 249 -12.66 23.23 -1.66
C VAL A 249 -12.80 24.74 -1.73
N TYR A 250 -14.04 25.23 -1.65
CA TYR A 250 -14.35 26.66 -1.70
C TYR A 250 -14.90 27.16 -0.37
N TYR A 251 -14.18 28.07 0.27
CA TYR A 251 -14.63 28.77 1.47
C TYR A 251 -15.27 30.11 1.10
N GLU A 252 -16.60 30.08 0.94
CA GLU A 252 -17.42 31.21 0.49
C GLU A 252 -17.25 32.48 1.34
N GLU A 253 -17.06 32.34 2.66
CA GLU A 253 -16.93 33.47 3.58
C GLU A 253 -15.58 34.21 3.45
N SER A 254 -14.50 33.48 3.17
CA SER A 254 -13.15 34.04 3.02
C SER A 254 -12.76 34.30 1.56
N GLY A 255 -13.57 33.82 0.61
CA GLY A 255 -13.26 33.86 -0.81
C GLY A 255 -11.99 33.09 -1.17
N ILE A 256 -11.67 31.99 -0.46
CA ILE A 256 -10.46 31.20 -0.70
C ILE A 256 -10.83 29.89 -1.37
N VAL A 257 -10.13 29.53 -2.44
CA VAL A 257 -10.27 28.24 -3.12
C VAL A 257 -9.01 27.41 -2.91
N HIS A 258 -9.17 26.19 -2.42
CA HIS A 258 -8.10 25.21 -2.27
C HIS A 258 -8.22 24.18 -3.37
N LEU A 259 -7.11 23.92 -4.06
CA LEU A 259 -6.98 22.88 -5.08
C LEU A 259 -6.03 21.81 -4.56
N ILE A 260 -6.54 20.61 -4.29
CA ILE A 260 -5.84 19.51 -3.62
C ILE A 260 -5.41 18.47 -4.64
N GLY A 261 -4.16 18.00 -4.55
CA GLY A 261 -3.66 16.92 -5.40
C GLY A 261 -3.37 17.36 -6.84
N ILE A 262 -3.07 18.63 -7.06
CA ILE A 262 -2.68 19.16 -8.36
C ILE A 262 -1.36 19.88 -8.24
N THR A 263 -0.41 19.53 -9.09
CA THR A 263 0.90 20.16 -9.17
C THR A 263 1.14 20.65 -10.59
N PRO A 264 1.85 21.79 -10.76
CA PRO A 264 2.25 22.24 -12.08
C PRO A 264 3.18 21.21 -12.70
N LYS A 265 3.01 20.93 -14.00
CA LYS A 265 3.88 20.06 -14.79
C LYS A 265 4.19 20.70 -16.14
N ILE A 266 5.24 20.21 -16.81
CA ILE A 266 5.47 20.55 -18.21
C ILE A 266 4.42 19.82 -19.04
N LEU A 267 3.52 20.59 -19.65
CA LEU A 267 2.42 20.06 -20.47
C LEU A 267 2.91 19.74 -21.88
N ASN A 268 3.79 20.59 -22.42
CA ASN A 268 4.32 20.42 -23.77
C ASN A 268 5.68 21.16 -23.92
N ALA A 269 6.60 20.56 -24.68
CA ALA A 269 7.83 21.19 -25.12
C ALA A 269 7.98 20.98 -26.62
N ASP A 270 8.02 22.07 -27.39
CA ASP A 270 8.07 21.99 -28.85
C ASP A 270 9.00 23.05 -29.47
N ILE A 271 9.59 22.68 -30.59
CA ILE A 271 10.39 23.54 -31.46
C ILE A 271 9.64 23.63 -32.79
N ASN A 272 8.74 24.60 -32.88
CA ASN A 272 7.92 24.81 -34.08
C ASN A 272 8.83 25.08 -35.29
N PRO A 273 8.75 24.31 -36.39
CA PRO A 273 9.56 24.53 -37.59
C PRO A 273 9.49 25.96 -38.16
N TRP A 274 8.40 26.69 -37.87
CA TRP A 274 8.10 28.05 -38.36
C TRP A 274 8.09 29.09 -37.24
N PHE A 275 8.92 28.89 -36.21
CA PHE A 275 8.90 29.50 -34.87
C PHE A 275 8.46 30.97 -34.75
N ILE A 276 8.64 31.81 -35.77
CA ILE A 276 7.95 33.10 -35.86
C ILE A 276 7.48 33.36 -37.30
N PRO A 277 6.21 33.07 -37.66
CA PRO A 277 5.70 33.28 -39.02
C PRO A 277 5.84 34.74 -39.48
N GLU A 278 5.66 35.68 -38.56
CA GLU A 278 5.76 37.14 -38.79
C GLU A 278 7.18 37.62 -39.08
N LYS A 279 8.21 36.88 -38.62
CA LYS A 279 9.63 37.22 -38.82
C LYS A 279 10.34 36.26 -39.79
N GLY A 280 9.67 35.21 -40.25
CA GLY A 280 10.22 34.21 -41.18
C GLY A 280 11.40 33.42 -40.62
N ILE A 281 11.53 33.31 -39.29
CA ILE A 281 12.67 32.62 -38.66
C ILE A 281 12.31 31.14 -38.45
N PRO A 282 13.10 30.19 -39.00
CA PRO A 282 12.84 28.77 -38.81
C PRO A 282 13.17 28.35 -37.36
N GLY A 283 12.37 27.44 -36.80
CA GLY A 283 12.62 26.90 -35.46
C GLY A 283 13.84 26.00 -35.38
N PHE A 284 14.13 25.29 -36.47
CA PHE A 284 15.39 24.60 -36.63
C PHE A 284 16.22 25.26 -37.74
N GLN A 285 17.40 25.74 -37.39
CA GLN A 285 18.36 26.31 -38.34
C GLN A 285 19.66 25.50 -38.29
N ILE A 286 20.07 24.97 -39.45
CA ILE A 286 21.37 24.31 -39.58
C ILE A 286 22.45 25.40 -39.68
N LEU A 287 23.44 25.35 -38.78
CA LEU A 287 24.59 26.26 -38.78
C LEU A 287 25.77 25.72 -39.58
N ASP A 288 26.04 24.42 -39.41
CA ASP A 288 27.13 23.73 -40.07
C ASP A 288 26.68 22.31 -40.39
N GLU A 289 26.93 21.89 -41.62
CA GLU A 289 26.68 20.53 -42.09
C GLU A 289 27.88 20.08 -42.93
N ARG A 290 28.59 19.04 -42.47
CA ARG A 290 29.72 18.44 -43.18
C ARG A 290 29.68 16.92 -43.06
N GLY A 291 30.10 16.24 -44.11
CA GLY A 291 30.13 14.78 -44.16
C GLY A 291 28.77 14.16 -44.49
N PRO A 292 28.64 12.82 -44.42
CA PRO A 292 27.44 12.10 -44.84
C PRO A 292 26.37 12.09 -43.74
N VAL A 293 25.84 13.26 -43.38
CA VAL A 293 24.75 13.43 -42.42
C VAL A 293 23.45 12.86 -43.01
N ASN A 294 22.67 12.12 -42.21
CA ASN A 294 21.39 11.56 -42.64
C ASN A 294 20.21 12.10 -41.79
N PHE A 295 18.99 11.73 -42.19
CA PHE A 295 17.78 12.16 -41.48
C PHE A 295 17.72 11.70 -40.01
N HIS A 296 18.29 10.53 -39.69
CA HIS A 296 18.35 10.04 -38.31
C HIS A 296 19.26 10.89 -37.43
N ASP A 297 20.42 11.33 -37.96
CA ASP A 297 21.32 12.26 -37.26
C ASP A 297 20.59 13.59 -36.97
N ALA A 298 19.88 14.14 -37.95
CA ALA A 298 19.08 15.35 -37.76
C ALA A 298 17.94 15.16 -36.75
N LYS A 299 17.24 14.01 -36.79
CA LYS A 299 16.19 13.70 -35.80
C LYS A 299 16.77 13.65 -34.37
N ARG A 300 17.94 13.04 -34.19
CA ARG A 300 18.63 12.96 -32.89
C ARG A 300 19.01 14.34 -32.36
N VAL A 301 19.62 15.19 -33.19
CA VAL A 301 19.97 16.57 -32.80
C VAL A 301 18.71 17.37 -32.43
N LYS A 302 17.64 17.24 -33.22
CA LYS A 302 16.36 17.93 -32.93
C LYS A 302 15.76 17.50 -31.60
N GLN A 303 15.73 16.20 -31.32
CA GLN A 303 15.23 15.66 -30.06
C GLN A 303 16.03 16.19 -28.87
N TYR A 304 17.36 16.15 -28.96
CA TYR A 304 18.23 16.68 -27.92
C TYR A 304 18.10 18.20 -27.73
N CYS A 305 17.82 18.97 -28.78
CA CYS A 305 17.45 20.39 -28.62
C CYS A 305 16.19 20.56 -27.75
N ILE A 306 15.16 19.73 -27.93
CA ILE A 306 13.94 19.79 -27.12
C ILE A 306 14.26 19.48 -25.65
N GLU A 307 15.07 18.45 -25.39
CA GLU A 307 15.52 18.07 -24.04
C GLU A 307 16.31 19.19 -23.38
N LYS A 308 17.31 19.76 -24.07
CA LYS A 308 18.11 20.88 -23.57
C LYS A 308 17.26 22.11 -23.27
N LEU A 309 16.29 22.41 -24.13
CA LEU A 309 15.35 23.51 -23.92
C LEU A 309 14.47 23.27 -22.68
N THR A 310 14.04 22.02 -22.47
CA THR A 310 13.28 21.59 -21.29
C THR A 310 14.09 21.74 -20.01
N VAL A 311 15.35 21.32 -20.02
CA VAL A 311 16.28 21.51 -18.87
C VAL A 311 16.50 22.99 -18.57
N GLN A 312 16.71 23.83 -19.59
CA GLN A 312 16.81 25.28 -19.40
C GLN A 312 15.52 25.87 -18.80
N ALA A 313 14.35 25.39 -19.20
CA ALA A 313 13.08 25.83 -18.63
C ALA A 313 12.95 25.44 -17.14
N TYR A 314 13.41 24.24 -16.76
CA TYR A 314 13.50 23.84 -15.35
C TYR A 314 14.44 24.74 -14.56
N GLN A 315 15.63 25.03 -15.08
CA GLN A 315 16.60 25.95 -14.46
C GLN A 315 16.03 27.36 -14.32
N ALA A 316 15.20 27.80 -15.27
CA ALA A 316 14.46 29.05 -15.22
C ALA A 316 13.23 29.02 -14.28
N LYS A 317 13.03 27.93 -13.53
CA LYS A 317 11.92 27.73 -12.57
C LYS A 317 10.54 27.89 -13.22
N ILE A 318 10.36 27.32 -14.42
CA ILE A 318 9.09 27.40 -15.14
C ILE A 318 7.90 26.86 -14.33
N LEU A 319 8.09 25.79 -13.52
CA LEU A 319 7.02 25.22 -12.69
C LEU A 319 6.57 26.16 -11.57
N GLN A 320 7.51 26.87 -10.94
CA GLN A 320 7.18 27.91 -9.95
C GLN A 320 6.38 29.03 -10.62
N SER A 321 6.84 29.48 -11.80
CA SER A 321 6.14 30.50 -12.58
C SER A 321 4.74 30.04 -12.99
N ALA A 322 4.59 28.77 -13.35
CA ALA A 322 3.31 28.16 -13.67
C ALA A 322 2.38 28.13 -12.46
N GLN A 323 2.91 27.84 -11.28
CA GLN A 323 2.15 27.88 -10.03
C GLN A 323 1.65 29.28 -9.72
N ASP A 324 2.54 30.27 -9.71
CA ASP A 324 2.21 31.65 -9.35
C ASP A 324 1.19 32.26 -10.35
N GLN A 325 1.41 32.06 -11.65
CA GLN A 325 0.49 32.53 -12.69
C GLN A 325 -0.82 31.75 -12.70
N GLY A 326 -0.80 30.47 -12.35
CA GLY A 326 -2.00 29.67 -12.19
C GLY A 326 -2.87 30.10 -11.02
N GLN A 327 -2.27 30.51 -9.90
CA GLN A 327 -3.02 31.04 -8.75
C GLN A 327 -3.80 32.29 -9.17
N GLU A 328 -3.14 33.24 -9.83
CA GLU A 328 -3.79 34.48 -10.29
C GLU A 328 -4.83 34.23 -11.40
N THR A 329 -4.52 33.34 -12.35
CA THR A 329 -5.45 33.01 -13.45
C THR A 329 -6.72 32.33 -12.92
N LEU A 330 -6.56 31.33 -12.05
CA LEU A 330 -7.70 30.63 -11.46
C LEU A 330 -8.46 31.51 -10.47
N LYS A 331 -7.80 32.41 -9.75
CA LYS A 331 -8.46 33.42 -8.90
C LYS A 331 -9.43 34.27 -9.72
N ASN A 332 -8.99 34.78 -10.87
CA ASN A 332 -9.84 35.56 -11.76
C ASN A 332 -10.97 34.70 -12.36
N PHE A 333 -10.65 33.48 -12.79
CA PHE A 333 -11.64 32.54 -13.33
C PHE A 333 -12.74 32.21 -12.32
N PHE A 334 -12.38 31.81 -11.11
CA PHE A 334 -13.35 31.51 -10.06
C PHE A 334 -14.14 32.74 -9.61
N SER A 335 -13.53 33.93 -9.66
CA SER A 335 -14.26 35.16 -9.38
C SER A 335 -15.37 35.43 -10.39
N LEU A 336 -15.11 35.15 -11.66
CA LEU A 336 -16.10 35.25 -12.73
C LEU A 336 -17.19 34.17 -12.62
N LEU A 337 -16.81 32.92 -12.29
CA LEU A 337 -17.77 31.83 -12.16
C LEU A 337 -18.73 31.97 -10.97
N THR A 338 -18.23 32.52 -9.86
CA THR A 338 -19.01 32.61 -8.61
C THR A 338 -19.73 33.95 -8.44
N ASP A 339 -19.52 34.91 -9.35
CA ASP A 339 -19.94 36.32 -9.23
C ASP A 339 -19.49 36.97 -7.91
N ARG A 340 -18.36 36.52 -7.35
CA ARG A 340 -17.79 37.01 -6.08
C ARG A 340 -16.29 37.18 -6.20
N GLU A 341 -15.72 38.10 -5.45
CA GLU A 341 -14.26 38.27 -5.42
C GLU A 341 -13.60 37.10 -4.67
N ILE A 342 -12.79 36.32 -5.38
CA ILE A 342 -11.91 35.30 -4.80
C ILE A 342 -10.63 35.99 -4.36
N SER A 343 -10.31 35.91 -3.06
CA SER A 343 -9.13 36.53 -2.48
C SER A 343 -7.85 35.78 -2.87
N GLN A 344 -7.89 34.45 -2.84
CA GLN A 344 -6.73 33.59 -3.07
C GLN A 344 -7.12 32.20 -3.59
N VAL A 345 -6.27 31.64 -4.45
CA VAL A 345 -6.26 30.22 -4.82
C VAL A 345 -4.99 29.58 -4.28
N ILE A 346 -5.11 28.45 -3.58
CA ILE A 346 -3.99 27.74 -2.95
C ILE A 346 -3.92 26.33 -3.52
N PHE A 347 -2.78 25.98 -4.09
CA PHE A 347 -2.48 24.61 -4.53
C PHE A 347 -1.84 23.83 -3.38
N HIS A 348 -2.37 22.64 -3.12
CA HIS A 348 -1.83 21.70 -2.15
C HIS A 348 -1.24 20.51 -2.89
N SER A 349 0.08 20.51 -3.02
CA SER A 349 0.83 19.34 -3.47
C SER A 349 0.94 18.36 -2.31
N ASN A 350 0.26 17.23 -2.40
CA ASN A 350 0.41 16.16 -1.41
C ASN A 350 1.23 15.03 -2.04
N PRO A 351 2.49 14.81 -1.59
CA PRO A 351 3.35 13.74 -2.09
C PRO A 351 2.71 12.36 -2.06
N PHE A 352 1.89 12.05 -1.04
CA PHE A 352 1.16 10.80 -0.93
C PHE A 352 0.20 10.62 -2.12
N THR A 353 -0.64 11.63 -2.41
CA THR A 353 -1.60 11.54 -3.53
C THR A 353 -0.92 11.50 -4.90
N THR A 354 0.21 12.21 -5.06
CA THR A 354 0.98 12.18 -6.30
C THR A 354 1.57 10.79 -6.53
N PHE A 355 2.25 10.23 -5.52
CA PHE A 355 2.83 8.89 -5.62
C PHE A 355 1.76 7.80 -5.77
N ALA A 356 0.63 7.92 -5.08
CA ALA A 356 -0.50 7.01 -5.22
C ALA A 356 -1.03 6.96 -6.66
N ARG A 357 -1.18 8.11 -7.32
CA ARG A 357 -1.62 8.15 -8.73
C ARG A 357 -0.59 7.57 -9.70
N GLU A 358 0.70 7.66 -9.38
CA GLU A 358 1.73 6.98 -10.16
C GLU A 358 1.60 5.47 -10.00
N ALA A 359 1.49 4.98 -8.76
CA ALA A 359 1.29 3.55 -8.49
C ALA A 359 -0.04 2.99 -9.07
N GLU A 360 -1.12 3.78 -9.08
CA GLU A 360 -2.39 3.38 -9.71
C GLU A 360 -2.26 3.10 -11.23
N LYS A 361 -1.30 3.74 -11.92
CA LYS A 361 -1.08 3.54 -13.37
C LYS A 361 -0.44 2.20 -13.70
N ASP A 362 0.26 1.60 -12.75
CA ASP A 362 0.94 0.32 -12.93
C ASP A 362 -0.02 -0.87 -12.79
N GLU A 363 -1.25 -0.61 -12.34
CA GLU A 363 -2.32 -1.60 -12.09
C GLU A 363 -1.93 -2.73 -11.09
N LEU A 364 -0.78 -2.61 -10.45
CA LEU A 364 -0.22 -3.56 -9.50
C LEU A 364 0.60 -2.79 -8.47
N ILE A 365 0.35 -3.04 -7.18
CA ILE A 365 1.14 -2.43 -6.11
C ILE A 365 2.27 -3.38 -5.69
N THR A 366 3.51 -2.92 -5.83
CA THR A 366 4.72 -3.65 -5.41
C THR A 366 5.02 -3.44 -3.92
N TYR A 367 5.94 -4.23 -3.36
CA TYR A 367 6.39 -4.03 -1.97
C TYR A 367 7.06 -2.68 -1.77
N ALA A 368 7.93 -2.27 -2.70
CA ALA A 368 8.62 -0.98 -2.64
C ALA A 368 7.63 0.20 -2.66
N GLU A 369 6.61 0.12 -3.52
CA GLU A 369 5.52 1.11 -3.54
C GLU A 369 4.70 1.08 -2.27
N ALA A 370 4.34 -0.10 -1.75
CA ALA A 370 3.60 -0.23 -0.50
C ALA A 370 4.38 0.37 0.68
N TYR A 371 5.70 0.18 0.73
CA TYR A 371 6.60 0.77 1.72
C TYR A 371 6.63 2.30 1.61
N MET A 372 6.72 2.82 0.39
CA MET A 372 6.72 4.27 0.14
C MET A 372 5.36 4.89 0.47
N LEU A 373 4.26 4.29 0.01
CA LEU A 373 2.89 4.71 0.31
C LEU A 373 2.63 4.74 1.81
N ASP A 374 3.10 3.72 2.53
CA ASP A 374 3.03 3.67 3.99
C ASP A 374 3.76 4.88 4.63
N SER A 375 5.00 5.11 4.23
CA SER A 375 5.82 6.21 4.75
C SER A 375 5.19 7.59 4.48
N LEU A 376 4.72 7.81 3.25
CA LEU A 376 4.06 9.06 2.84
C LEU A 376 2.71 9.25 3.53
N LEU A 377 1.93 8.17 3.72
CA LEU A 377 0.68 8.20 4.48
C LEU A 377 0.92 8.64 5.92
N GLY A 378 1.97 8.12 6.58
CA GLY A 378 2.32 8.53 7.94
C GLY A 378 2.62 10.04 8.06
N ILE A 379 3.33 10.60 7.08
CA ILE A 379 3.60 12.05 7.02
C ILE A 379 2.31 12.84 6.84
N GLU A 380 1.43 12.40 5.94
CA GLU A 380 0.17 13.09 5.66
C GLU A 380 -0.80 13.04 6.85
N ILE A 381 -0.92 11.88 7.53
CA ILE A 381 -1.72 11.77 8.76
C ILE A 381 -1.20 12.74 9.82
N HIS A 382 0.12 12.84 10.00
CA HIS A 382 0.71 13.79 10.94
C HIS A 382 0.41 15.25 10.56
N HIS A 383 0.40 15.56 9.26
CA HIS A 383 0.01 16.88 8.76
C HIS A 383 -1.46 17.19 9.07
N ILE A 384 -2.38 16.27 8.77
CA ILE A 384 -3.82 16.37 9.07
C ILE A 384 -4.05 16.57 10.57
N ASP A 385 -3.34 15.82 11.42
CA ASP A 385 -3.42 15.96 12.86
C ASP A 385 -2.93 17.31 13.36
N SER A 386 -1.84 17.82 12.78
CA SER A 386 -1.30 19.14 13.09
C SER A 386 -2.33 20.24 12.76
N LEU A 387 -3.00 20.14 11.61
CA LEU A 387 -4.08 21.04 11.22
C LEU A 387 -5.25 20.99 12.21
N ASN A 388 -5.69 19.79 12.60
CA ASN A 388 -6.76 19.60 13.58
C ASN A 388 -6.44 20.20 14.95
N ARG A 389 -5.17 20.17 15.37
CA ARG A 389 -4.69 20.68 16.67
C ARG A 389 -4.36 22.18 16.66
N THR A 390 -4.24 22.80 15.49
CA THR A 390 -3.83 24.21 15.38
C THR A 390 -4.93 25.15 15.90
N VAL A 391 -4.55 26.05 16.82
CA VAL A 391 -5.48 26.99 17.48
C VAL A 391 -5.83 28.19 16.58
N GLN A 392 -4.88 28.63 15.74
CA GLN A 392 -5.11 29.71 14.78
C GLN A 392 -5.99 29.21 13.64
N ASN A 393 -6.97 30.02 13.21
CA ASN A 393 -7.90 29.66 12.12
C ASN A 393 -8.53 28.27 12.29
N GLN A 394 -8.83 27.86 13.54
CA GLN A 394 -9.23 26.50 13.89
C GLN A 394 -10.38 25.96 13.02
N SER A 395 -11.37 26.79 12.69
CA SER A 395 -12.49 26.36 11.84
C SER A 395 -12.04 26.01 10.42
N VAL A 396 -11.17 26.83 9.83
CA VAL A 396 -10.64 26.62 8.47
C VAL A 396 -9.71 25.42 8.47
N ASN A 397 -8.79 25.34 9.44
CA ASN A 397 -7.84 24.24 9.53
C ASN A 397 -8.52 22.89 9.78
N LYS A 398 -9.59 22.85 10.59
CA LYS A 398 -10.42 21.65 10.76
C LYS A 398 -11.19 21.28 9.49
N GLY A 399 -11.69 22.28 8.77
CA GLY A 399 -12.30 22.07 7.45
C GLY A 399 -11.32 21.40 6.51
N PHE A 400 -10.12 21.99 6.39
CA PHE A 400 -9.06 21.48 5.52
C PHE A 400 -8.58 20.09 5.95
N ALA A 401 -8.36 19.85 7.25
CA ALA A 401 -8.01 18.53 7.77
C ALA A 401 -9.06 17.46 7.42
N LYS A 402 -10.35 17.80 7.51
CA LYS A 402 -11.44 16.92 7.13
C LYS A 402 -11.44 16.62 5.62
N ASP A 403 -11.19 17.63 4.80
CA ASP A 403 -11.14 17.46 3.35
C ASP A 403 -9.92 16.64 2.91
N SER A 404 -8.73 16.92 3.44
CA SER A 404 -7.52 16.11 3.21
C SER A 404 -7.70 14.66 3.65
N ARG A 405 -8.33 14.44 4.82
CA ARG A 405 -8.67 13.10 5.30
C ARG A 405 -9.55 12.35 4.31
N ARG A 406 -10.61 12.98 3.79
CA ARG A 406 -11.50 12.38 2.78
C ARG A 406 -10.75 12.04 1.50
N VAL A 407 -9.85 12.90 1.04
CA VAL A 407 -9.01 12.64 -0.15
C VAL A 407 -8.13 11.42 0.08
N VAL A 408 -7.45 11.34 1.23
CA VAL A 408 -6.62 10.17 1.59
C VAL A 408 -7.45 8.89 1.67
N GLU A 409 -8.61 8.92 2.34
CA GLU A 409 -9.53 7.78 2.43
C GLU A 409 -9.96 7.30 1.03
N GLN A 410 -10.33 8.21 0.13
CA GLN A 410 -10.71 7.87 -1.24
C GLN A 410 -9.53 7.30 -2.05
N THR A 411 -8.34 7.87 -1.93
CA THR A 411 -7.13 7.35 -2.58
C THR A 411 -6.80 5.95 -2.08
N LEU A 412 -6.88 5.70 -0.77
CA LEU A 412 -6.65 4.38 -0.20
C LEU A 412 -7.71 3.35 -0.65
N TYR A 413 -8.97 3.77 -0.76
CA TYR A 413 -10.04 2.94 -1.30
C TYR A 413 -9.78 2.53 -2.75
N ASN A 414 -9.31 3.47 -3.59
CA ASN A 414 -8.95 3.20 -4.98
C ASN A 414 -7.76 2.25 -5.08
N LEU A 415 -6.68 2.55 -4.33
CA LEU A 415 -5.50 1.68 -4.25
C LEU A 415 -5.87 0.26 -3.78
N GLY A 416 -6.86 0.13 -2.89
CA GLY A 416 -7.36 -1.15 -2.42
C GLY A 416 -8.09 -2.01 -3.46
N GLN A 417 -8.31 -1.50 -4.67
CA GLN A 417 -8.85 -2.28 -5.79
C GLN A 417 -7.77 -3.02 -6.59
N TYR A 418 -6.50 -2.61 -6.45
CA TYR A 418 -5.41 -3.16 -7.24
C TYR A 418 -4.78 -4.38 -6.57
N PRO A 419 -4.32 -5.38 -7.33
CA PRO A 419 -3.54 -6.49 -6.82
C PRO A 419 -2.26 -6.03 -6.12
N TYR A 420 -1.82 -6.80 -5.13
CA TYR A 420 -0.56 -6.60 -4.43
C TYR A 420 0.41 -7.75 -4.73
N GLN A 421 1.66 -7.41 -5.07
CA GLN A 421 2.73 -8.33 -5.48
C GLN A 421 2.29 -9.38 -6.53
N ASN A 422 2.18 -10.65 -6.13
CA ASN A 422 1.87 -11.77 -7.04
C ASN A 422 0.37 -11.84 -7.40
N GLY A 423 -0.43 -10.85 -7.01
CA GLY A 423 -1.85 -10.74 -7.36
C GLY A 423 -2.77 -11.74 -6.65
N LYS A 424 -2.28 -12.42 -5.60
CA LYS A 424 -3.14 -13.29 -4.77
C LYS A 424 -4.23 -12.50 -4.04
N ARG A 425 -3.96 -11.23 -3.76
CA ARG A 425 -4.81 -10.35 -2.95
C ARG A 425 -4.70 -8.92 -3.45
N ASN A 426 -5.71 -8.13 -3.11
CA ASN A 426 -5.65 -6.70 -3.32
C ASN A 426 -4.79 -6.03 -2.24
N TYR A 427 -4.27 -4.86 -2.57
CA TYR A 427 -3.55 -4.00 -1.65
C TYR A 427 -4.47 -3.52 -0.51
N GLY A 428 -3.92 -3.37 0.68
CA GLY A 428 -4.69 -3.05 1.87
C GLY A 428 -3.80 -2.71 3.06
N VAL A 429 -4.43 -2.36 4.18
CA VAL A 429 -3.74 -1.87 5.39
C VAL A 429 -2.74 -2.86 5.98
N LEU A 430 -2.94 -4.16 5.74
CA LEU A 430 -2.08 -5.24 6.25
C LEU A 430 -1.09 -5.77 5.20
N SER A 431 -1.16 -5.33 3.94
CA SER A 431 -0.37 -5.92 2.85
C SER A 431 1.14 -5.82 3.09
N LYS A 432 1.63 -4.62 3.44
CA LYS A 432 3.06 -4.41 3.73
C LYS A 432 3.51 -5.25 4.93
N LEU A 433 2.80 -5.15 6.05
CA LEU A 433 3.13 -5.90 7.27
C LEU A 433 3.13 -7.41 7.03
N ALA A 434 2.19 -7.91 6.23
CA ALA A 434 2.14 -9.31 5.83
C ALA A 434 3.40 -9.71 5.07
N THR A 435 3.91 -8.87 4.16
CA THR A 435 5.17 -9.15 3.48
C THR A 435 6.35 -9.09 4.44
N ASP A 436 6.44 -8.04 5.27
CA ASP A 436 7.54 -7.86 6.24
C ASP A 436 7.71 -9.12 7.12
N ILE A 437 6.62 -9.63 7.72
CA ILE A 437 6.65 -10.83 8.57
C ILE A 437 6.88 -12.11 7.74
N ALA A 438 6.31 -12.19 6.53
CA ALA A 438 6.42 -13.41 5.72
C ALA A 438 7.82 -13.63 5.15
N GLU A 439 8.55 -12.54 4.82
CA GLU A 439 9.94 -12.62 4.33
C GLU A 439 10.88 -13.21 5.39
N ASP A 440 10.70 -12.82 6.66
CA ASP A 440 11.49 -13.35 7.78
C ASP A 440 11.17 -14.83 8.11
N SER A 441 10.04 -15.35 7.60
CA SER A 441 9.58 -16.74 7.77
C SER A 441 9.40 -17.20 9.22
N ILE A 442 9.62 -16.33 10.20
CA ILE A 442 9.52 -16.59 11.64
C ILE A 442 8.77 -15.43 12.27
N ILE A 443 7.74 -15.72 13.06
CA ILE A 443 7.05 -14.72 13.88
C ILE A 443 7.76 -14.64 15.24
N ASP A 444 8.48 -13.56 15.48
CA ASP A 444 9.13 -13.32 16.76
C ASP A 444 8.13 -12.86 17.85
N LYS A 445 8.61 -12.65 19.09
CA LYS A 445 7.75 -12.21 20.20
C LYS A 445 7.20 -10.79 20.03
N GLN A 446 7.93 -9.91 19.35
CA GLN A 446 7.50 -8.55 19.09
C GLN A 446 6.39 -8.55 18.03
N GLU A 447 6.55 -9.34 16.98
CA GLU A 447 5.57 -9.54 15.92
C GLU A 447 4.34 -10.27 16.45
N GLU A 448 4.50 -11.28 17.30
CA GLU A 448 3.37 -11.91 17.99
C GLU A 448 2.57 -10.87 18.78
N GLN A 449 3.25 -10.04 19.58
CA GLN A 449 2.59 -8.99 20.33
C GLN A 449 1.94 -7.95 19.42
N LEU A 450 2.57 -7.63 18.28
CA LEU A 450 2.00 -6.76 17.25
C LEU A 450 0.72 -7.36 16.66
N LEU A 451 0.72 -8.63 16.27
CA LEU A 451 -0.45 -9.34 15.76
C LEU A 451 -1.58 -9.38 16.79
N GLN A 452 -1.25 -9.64 18.06
CA GLN A 452 -2.23 -9.57 19.16
C GLN A 452 -2.81 -8.16 19.34
N ASN A 453 -1.98 -7.11 19.21
CA ASN A 453 -2.44 -5.72 19.29
C ASN A 453 -3.30 -5.31 18.09
N LEU A 454 -2.96 -5.82 16.90
CA LEU A 454 -3.75 -5.62 15.68
C LEU A 454 -5.10 -6.34 15.74
N ARG A 455 -5.20 -7.40 16.55
CA ARG A 455 -6.46 -8.09 16.76
C ARG A 455 -7.38 -7.30 17.71
N TYR A 456 -7.99 -6.25 17.17
CA TYR A 456 -8.92 -5.41 17.92
C TYR A 456 -10.12 -6.18 18.48
N PRO A 457 -10.54 -5.89 19.71
CA PRO A 457 -11.76 -6.45 20.28
C PRO A 457 -12.99 -5.88 19.58
N VAL A 458 -13.61 -6.67 18.70
CA VAL A 458 -14.84 -6.28 18.03
C VAL A 458 -16.04 -6.44 18.97
N SER A 459 -16.63 -5.32 19.39
CA SER A 459 -17.83 -5.32 20.25
C SER A 459 -19.07 -4.87 19.49
N PHE A 460 -19.95 -5.82 19.17
CA PHE A 460 -21.22 -5.53 18.49
C PHE A 460 -22.33 -5.01 19.42
N ASN A 461 -22.06 -4.92 20.73
CA ASN A 461 -23.05 -4.61 21.77
C ASN A 461 -22.98 -3.17 22.30
N LYS A 462 -21.86 -2.45 22.11
CA LYS A 462 -21.65 -1.09 22.64
C LYS A 462 -21.81 -0.04 21.54
N VAL A 463 -22.19 1.17 21.98
CA VAL A 463 -22.49 2.29 21.08
C VAL A 463 -21.25 2.94 20.47
N GLU A 464 -20.09 2.63 21.03
CA GLU A 464 -18.82 3.18 20.62
C GLU A 464 -18.02 2.07 19.97
N TRP A 465 -18.12 2.00 18.65
CA TRP A 465 -16.97 1.56 17.86
C TRP A 465 -15.93 2.65 18.11
N ALA A 466 -15.06 2.44 19.10
CA ALA A 466 -13.89 3.29 19.32
C ALA A 466 -12.95 3.31 18.08
N PHE A 467 -13.21 2.41 17.13
CA PHE A 467 -12.58 2.22 15.83
C PHE A 467 -12.46 3.50 14.99
N ILE A 468 -13.43 4.44 15.11
CA ILE A 468 -13.51 5.62 14.25
C ILE A 468 -14.10 6.77 15.09
N GLY A 469 -13.28 7.33 15.97
CA GLY A 469 -13.52 8.73 16.32
C GLY A 469 -13.21 9.56 15.07
N GLU A 470 -14.08 10.50 14.67
CA GLU A 470 -13.73 11.50 13.64
C GLU A 470 -12.42 12.24 14.00
N ASP A 471 -12.09 12.29 15.29
CA ASP A 471 -10.84 12.87 15.85
C ASP A 471 -9.75 11.82 16.17
N SER A 472 -9.92 10.54 15.77
CA SER A 472 -8.88 9.53 16.02
C SER A 472 -7.74 9.69 15.02
N THR A 473 -6.53 9.84 15.56
CA THR A 473 -5.26 9.88 14.80
C THR A 473 -4.79 8.48 14.41
N ASP A 474 -5.67 7.47 14.54
CA ASP A 474 -5.33 6.08 14.30
C ASP A 474 -5.34 5.81 12.80
N ARG A 475 -4.24 5.27 12.30
CA ARG A 475 -4.02 5.00 10.88
C ARG A 475 -5.09 4.09 10.27
N LEU A 476 -5.62 3.16 11.06
CA LEU A 476 -6.66 2.23 10.61
C LEU A 476 -7.94 2.94 10.17
N SER A 477 -8.24 4.09 10.77
CA SER A 477 -9.43 4.87 10.47
C SER A 477 -9.45 5.47 9.06
N TYR A 478 -8.30 5.47 8.36
CA TYR A 478 -8.19 5.90 6.96
C TYR A 478 -8.43 4.76 5.96
N TRP A 479 -8.32 3.50 6.41
CA TRP A 479 -8.38 2.31 5.56
C TRP A 479 -9.69 1.54 5.69
N VAL A 480 -10.28 1.56 6.88
CA VAL A 480 -11.33 0.63 7.26
C VAL A 480 -12.61 1.40 7.55
N GLU A 481 -13.54 1.35 6.61
CA GLU A 481 -14.92 1.80 6.83
C GLU A 481 -15.72 0.76 7.63
N ASN A 482 -15.46 -0.52 7.35
CA ASN A 482 -16.20 -1.65 7.90
C ASN A 482 -15.28 -2.62 8.66
N PRO A 483 -15.50 -2.79 9.98
CA PRO A 483 -14.72 -3.69 10.82
C PRO A 483 -14.74 -5.16 10.38
N LEU A 484 -15.80 -5.62 9.71
CA LEU A 484 -15.83 -6.98 9.17
C LEU A 484 -14.85 -7.17 8.02
N ASP A 485 -14.67 -6.15 7.17
CA ASP A 485 -13.69 -6.21 6.08
C ASP A 485 -12.26 -6.20 6.64
N TYR A 486 -12.01 -5.48 7.74
CA TYR A 486 -10.76 -5.61 8.49
C TYR A 486 -10.55 -7.01 9.05
N CYS A 487 -11.56 -7.61 9.68
CA CYS A 487 -11.45 -8.99 10.21
C CYS A 487 -11.14 -9.98 9.07
N ARG A 488 -11.77 -9.81 7.91
CA ARG A 488 -11.50 -10.60 6.70
C ARG A 488 -10.06 -10.41 6.22
N ALA A 489 -9.60 -9.17 6.07
CA ALA A 489 -8.24 -8.85 5.66
C ALA A 489 -7.19 -9.40 6.65
N TYR A 490 -7.48 -9.34 7.95
CA TYR A 490 -6.63 -9.90 9.00
C TYR A 490 -6.58 -11.43 8.93
N ASN A 491 -7.73 -12.09 8.84
CA ASN A 491 -7.78 -13.55 8.68
C ASN A 491 -7.08 -14.01 7.40
N ALA A 492 -7.23 -13.26 6.31
CA ALA A 492 -6.48 -13.48 5.10
C ALA A 492 -4.98 -13.39 5.42
N MET A 493 -4.47 -12.30 6.01
CA MET A 493 -3.05 -12.16 6.36
C MET A 493 -2.54 -13.38 7.14
N ILE A 494 -3.26 -13.83 8.17
CA ILE A 494 -2.90 -15.04 8.93
C ILE A 494 -2.87 -16.30 8.05
N THR A 495 -3.80 -16.44 7.10
CA THR A 495 -3.80 -17.54 6.14
C THR A 495 -2.58 -17.49 5.22
N ASP A 496 -2.14 -16.28 4.81
CA ASP A 496 -0.92 -16.15 4.00
C ASP A 496 0.31 -16.57 4.79
N PHE A 497 0.41 -16.24 6.09
CA PHE A 497 1.50 -16.74 6.92
C PHE A 497 1.53 -18.26 6.97
N MET A 498 0.37 -18.90 7.13
CA MET A 498 0.27 -20.36 7.10
C MET A 498 0.70 -20.95 5.75
N ASP A 499 0.25 -20.36 4.64
CA ASP A 499 0.52 -20.83 3.28
C ASP A 499 1.98 -20.64 2.86
N HIS A 500 2.63 -19.57 3.31
CA HIS A 500 4.08 -19.34 3.12
C HIS A 500 4.93 -20.12 4.14
N GLY A 501 4.29 -20.81 5.08
CA GLY A 501 4.97 -21.63 6.08
C GLY A 501 5.72 -20.81 7.12
N VAL A 502 5.30 -19.58 7.40
CA VAL A 502 5.84 -18.80 8.51
C VAL A 502 5.58 -19.56 9.83
N ILE A 503 6.52 -19.55 10.77
CA ILE A 503 6.41 -20.29 12.04
C ILE A 503 6.60 -19.38 13.26
N PRO A 504 5.86 -19.55 14.37
CA PRO A 504 6.15 -18.82 15.59
C PRO A 504 7.52 -19.19 16.17
N ALA A 505 8.20 -18.24 16.80
CA ALA A 505 9.52 -18.39 17.43
C ALA A 505 9.50 -19.20 18.74
N GLU A 506 8.75 -20.30 18.76
CA GLU A 506 8.74 -21.31 19.81
C GLU A 506 9.36 -22.60 19.25
N PHE A 507 10.66 -22.77 19.52
CA PHE A 507 11.42 -23.89 19.01
C PHE A 507 11.90 -24.79 20.14
N ASP A 508 11.81 -26.09 19.90
CA ASP A 508 12.44 -27.11 20.75
C ASP A 508 13.71 -27.63 20.09
N THR A 509 14.67 -28.03 20.93
CA THR A 509 15.89 -28.70 20.47
C THR A 509 15.88 -30.15 20.96
N THR A 510 16.08 -31.10 20.06
CA THR A 510 16.23 -32.51 20.41
C THR A 510 17.47 -33.11 19.76
N VAL A 511 17.97 -34.18 20.37
CA VAL A 511 19.06 -35.00 19.82
C VAL A 511 18.48 -36.38 19.50
N ILE A 512 18.47 -36.73 18.22
CA ILE A 512 17.93 -38.00 17.72
C ILE A 512 19.10 -38.87 17.27
N SER A 513 19.08 -40.17 17.58
CA SER A 513 20.09 -41.08 17.03
C SER A 513 19.85 -41.29 15.54
N SER A 514 20.90 -41.18 14.73
CA SER A 514 20.86 -41.33 13.26
C SER A 514 20.23 -42.65 12.83
N ASP A 515 20.51 -43.74 13.55
CA ASP A 515 19.99 -45.09 13.28
C ASP A 515 18.47 -45.23 13.55
N SER A 516 17.89 -44.30 14.32
CA SER A 516 16.48 -44.32 14.74
C SER A 516 15.61 -43.25 14.08
N PHE A 517 16.22 -42.37 13.28
CA PHE A 517 15.52 -41.27 12.63
C PHE A 517 14.76 -41.79 11.40
N ASP A 518 13.43 -41.78 11.50
CA ASP A 518 12.51 -42.04 10.39
C ASP A 518 11.99 -40.67 9.88
N PRO A 519 12.54 -40.14 8.77
CA PRO A 519 12.23 -38.78 8.32
C PRO A 519 10.74 -38.61 8.01
N GLU A 520 10.07 -39.62 7.45
CA GLU A 520 8.66 -39.50 7.05
C GLU A 520 7.77 -39.30 8.28
N LYS A 521 7.91 -40.15 9.31
CA LYS A 521 7.11 -40.02 10.55
C LYS A 521 7.43 -38.77 11.35
N TYR A 522 8.71 -38.35 11.35
CA TYR A 522 9.12 -37.18 12.10
C TYR A 522 8.62 -35.90 11.42
N LEU A 523 8.83 -35.77 10.11
CA LEU A 523 8.39 -34.62 9.31
C LEU A 523 6.85 -34.52 9.21
N ASP A 524 6.11 -35.61 9.46
CA ASP A 524 4.64 -35.55 9.58
C ASP A 524 4.17 -34.74 10.79
N THR A 525 4.94 -34.75 11.88
CA THR A 525 4.54 -34.15 13.17
C THR A 525 5.25 -32.84 13.49
N VAL A 526 6.45 -32.65 12.96
CA VAL A 526 7.25 -31.45 13.20
C VAL A 526 7.66 -30.78 11.90
N LYS A 527 7.94 -29.48 11.99
CA LYS A 527 8.64 -28.71 10.96
C LYS A 527 10.05 -28.46 11.46
N ILE A 528 11.04 -28.94 10.72
CA ILE A 528 12.46 -28.70 11.03
C ILE A 528 12.77 -27.24 10.66
N VAL A 529 13.40 -26.53 11.60
CA VAL A 529 13.79 -25.13 11.45
C VAL A 529 15.27 -25.05 11.11
N ASP A 530 16.10 -25.81 11.83
CA ASP A 530 17.55 -25.79 11.66
C ASP A 530 18.20 -27.12 12.12
N TYR A 531 19.42 -27.37 11.65
CA TYR A 531 20.27 -28.50 12.02
C TYR A 531 21.50 -27.98 12.78
N VAL A 532 21.47 -28.02 14.12
CA VAL A 532 22.55 -27.49 14.96
C VAL A 532 23.85 -28.29 14.80
N SER A 533 23.74 -29.62 14.67
CA SER A 533 24.88 -30.50 14.44
C SER A 533 24.44 -31.85 13.87
N ILE A 534 25.19 -32.39 12.91
CA ILE A 534 24.95 -33.70 12.30
C ILE A 534 26.20 -34.56 12.46
N ASP A 535 26.16 -35.52 13.37
CA ASP A 535 27.23 -36.49 13.61
C ASP A 535 26.83 -37.88 13.09
N GLN A 536 27.79 -38.81 12.99
CA GLN A 536 27.51 -40.19 12.55
C GLN A 536 26.50 -40.93 13.43
N GLU A 537 26.45 -40.60 14.72
CA GLU A 537 25.62 -41.28 15.71
C GLU A 537 24.35 -40.50 16.08
N SER A 538 24.32 -39.18 15.83
CA SER A 538 23.21 -38.33 16.27
C SER A 538 23.03 -37.07 15.44
N ILE A 539 21.78 -36.59 15.39
CA ILE A 539 21.37 -35.37 14.72
C ILE A 539 20.72 -34.48 15.78
N ARG A 540 21.27 -33.27 15.97
CA ARG A 540 20.67 -32.24 16.82
C ARG A 540 19.82 -31.31 15.95
N LEU A 541 18.51 -31.34 16.17
CA LEU A 541 17.53 -30.60 15.39
C LEU A 541 16.92 -29.48 16.22
N VAL A 542 16.71 -28.32 15.60
CA VAL A 542 15.75 -27.30 16.04
C VAL A 542 14.46 -27.51 15.25
N TYR A 543 13.34 -27.65 15.95
CA TYR A 543 12.07 -27.94 15.29
C TYR A 543 10.91 -27.25 16.00
N SER A 544 9.81 -27.10 15.26
CA SER A 544 8.51 -26.64 15.76
C SER A 544 7.46 -27.72 15.53
N TYR A 545 6.62 -27.99 16.53
CA TYR A 545 5.50 -28.92 16.37
C TYR A 545 4.43 -28.32 15.45
N LYS A 546 4.02 -29.05 14.42
CA LYS A 546 2.98 -28.61 13.48
C LYS A 546 1.66 -28.34 14.20
N GLU A 547 1.34 -29.12 15.23
CA GLU A 547 0.15 -28.93 16.05
C GLU A 547 0.20 -27.62 16.86
N HIS A 548 1.36 -27.27 17.43
CA HIS A 548 1.53 -26.00 18.14
C HIS A 548 1.44 -24.81 17.19
N THR A 549 2.07 -24.90 16.01
CA THR A 549 1.97 -23.85 14.98
C THR A 549 0.53 -23.66 14.51
N ALA A 550 -0.20 -24.76 14.26
CA ALA A 550 -1.62 -24.67 13.92
C ALA A 550 -2.46 -24.06 15.05
N ALA A 551 -2.24 -24.48 16.30
CA ALA A 551 -2.92 -23.92 17.47
C ALA A 551 -2.63 -22.43 17.66
N PHE A 552 -1.38 -22.01 17.45
CA PHE A 552 -0.95 -20.61 17.46
C PHE A 552 -1.75 -19.78 16.45
N TYR A 553 -1.77 -20.17 15.17
CA TYR A 553 -2.52 -19.44 14.16
C TYR A 553 -4.02 -19.43 14.44
N HIS A 554 -4.60 -20.56 14.85
CA HIS A 554 -6.00 -20.65 15.29
C HIS A 554 -6.33 -19.69 16.45
N SER A 555 -5.37 -19.45 17.34
CA SER A 555 -5.55 -18.50 18.43
C SER A 555 -5.64 -17.06 17.93
N LEU A 556 -5.02 -16.73 16.78
CA LEU A 556 -4.99 -15.39 16.19
C LEU A 556 -6.21 -15.07 15.32
N TYR A 557 -6.81 -16.05 14.64
CA TYR A 557 -7.96 -15.82 13.76
C TYR A 557 -9.13 -15.14 14.47
N TYR A 558 -9.81 -14.23 13.76
CA TYR A 558 -11.18 -13.87 14.09
C TYR A 558 -12.09 -15.08 13.83
N PRO A 559 -13.03 -15.38 14.75
CA PRO A 559 -13.84 -16.59 14.68
C PRO A 559 -15.03 -16.42 13.73
N PHE A 560 -14.97 -15.45 12.81
CA PHE A 560 -16.00 -15.20 11.83
C PHE A 560 -15.39 -14.55 10.59
N GLU A 561 -15.98 -14.88 9.43
CA GLU A 561 -15.66 -14.30 8.14
C GLU A 561 -16.96 -14.27 7.35
N VAL A 562 -17.70 -13.17 7.50
CA VAL A 562 -19.11 -13.12 7.09
C VAL A 562 -19.29 -12.21 5.89
N ASP A 563 -20.07 -12.67 4.91
CA ASP A 563 -20.61 -11.80 3.88
C ASP A 563 -21.86 -11.07 4.44
N LEU A 564 -21.86 -9.73 4.30
CA LEU A 564 -22.98 -8.89 4.72
C LEU A 564 -24.28 -9.24 3.99
N MET A 565 -24.20 -9.72 2.74
CA MET A 565 -25.35 -10.14 1.95
C MET A 565 -26.05 -11.35 2.58
N ASP A 566 -25.28 -12.37 2.96
CA ASP A 566 -25.79 -13.58 3.60
C ASP A 566 -26.43 -13.28 4.96
N LEU A 567 -25.85 -12.35 5.72
CA LEU A 567 -26.44 -11.84 6.97
C LEU A 567 -27.77 -11.12 6.72
N GLY A 568 -27.85 -10.32 5.66
CA GLY A 568 -29.06 -9.60 5.26
C GLY A 568 -30.23 -10.55 5.04
N GLU A 569 -30.01 -11.66 4.33
CA GLU A 569 -31.03 -12.70 4.11
C GLU A 569 -31.50 -13.34 5.43
N PHE A 570 -30.56 -13.67 6.31
CA PHE A 570 -30.88 -14.22 7.63
C PHE A 570 -31.70 -13.24 8.48
N ILE A 571 -31.36 -11.96 8.51
CA ILE A 571 -32.06 -10.94 9.30
C ILE A 571 -33.46 -10.67 8.74
N ALA A 572 -33.60 -10.64 7.41
CA ALA A 572 -34.85 -10.35 6.72
C ALA A 572 -35.84 -11.54 6.63
N SER A 573 -35.36 -12.77 6.85
CA SER A 573 -36.17 -13.99 6.73
C SER A 573 -37.43 -13.96 7.62
N LYS A 574 -38.58 -14.23 6.99
CA LYS A 574 -39.92 -14.23 7.64
C LYS A 574 -40.33 -15.57 8.23
N GLN A 575 -39.51 -16.62 8.09
CA GLN A 575 -39.85 -17.95 8.59
C GLN A 575 -40.09 -17.92 10.13
N LYS A 576 -41.20 -18.52 10.60
CA LYS A 576 -41.57 -18.79 12.01
C LYS A 576 -41.59 -20.32 12.20
N PRO A 577 -41.45 -20.92 13.39
CA PRO A 577 -40.48 -20.82 14.48
C PRO A 577 -39.71 -22.15 14.60
N GLN A 578 -38.97 -22.59 13.57
CA GLN A 578 -37.94 -23.62 13.78
C GLN A 578 -36.64 -23.01 14.33
N ASP A 579 -36.54 -21.68 14.30
CA ASP A 579 -35.39 -20.91 14.76
C ASP A 579 -35.15 -20.96 16.28
N SER A 580 -36.04 -21.55 17.08
CA SER A 580 -35.78 -21.70 18.52
C SER A 580 -36.49 -22.89 19.17
N VAL A 581 -35.76 -23.71 19.92
CA VAL A 581 -36.27 -24.87 20.66
C VAL A 581 -36.06 -24.64 22.16
N ALA A 582 -37.05 -25.01 22.98
CA ALA A 582 -36.90 -24.94 24.43
C ALA A 582 -35.74 -25.84 24.88
N TYR A 583 -34.70 -25.25 25.47
CA TYR A 583 -33.49 -25.93 25.85
C TYR A 583 -33.35 -25.93 27.37
N SER A 584 -33.12 -27.11 27.93
CA SER A 584 -32.75 -27.32 29.33
C SER A 584 -31.44 -28.12 29.30
N ASP A 585 -30.53 -27.90 30.26
CA ASP A 585 -29.13 -28.35 30.31
C ASP A 585 -28.83 -29.82 29.96
N TYR A 586 -29.86 -30.67 29.82
CA TYR A 586 -29.79 -32.11 29.58
C TYR A 586 -30.57 -32.62 28.35
N LYS A 587 -31.19 -31.77 27.52
CA LYS A 587 -31.95 -32.22 26.34
C LYS A 587 -31.10 -32.21 25.07
N ARG A 588 -31.18 -33.30 24.29
CA ARG A 588 -30.59 -33.37 22.94
C ARG A 588 -31.33 -32.41 22.00
N LEU A 589 -30.58 -31.55 21.32
CA LEU A 589 -31.11 -30.73 20.23
C LEU A 589 -31.33 -31.60 18.98
N PRO A 590 -32.36 -31.33 18.18
CA PRO A 590 -32.62 -32.10 16.98
C PRO A 590 -31.50 -31.88 15.95
N PRO A 591 -31.17 -32.92 15.15
CA PRO A 591 -30.22 -32.76 14.06
C PRO A 591 -30.77 -31.78 13.02
N ILE A 592 -29.88 -30.99 12.44
CA ILE A 592 -30.22 -29.98 11.43
C ILE A 592 -29.38 -30.25 10.18
N GLN A 593 -30.03 -30.21 9.01
CA GLN A 593 -29.37 -30.44 7.73
C GLN A 593 -28.52 -29.26 7.28
N LYS A 594 -28.90 -28.04 7.71
CA LYS A 594 -28.20 -26.80 7.40
C LYS A 594 -28.10 -25.93 8.66
N GLY A 595 -26.90 -25.40 8.90
CA GLY A 595 -26.59 -24.46 9.97
C GLY A 595 -26.30 -25.06 11.33
N PHE A 596 -26.44 -24.25 12.38
CA PHE A 596 -26.00 -24.60 13.74
C PHE A 596 -26.96 -24.09 14.82
N TRP A 597 -26.88 -24.71 16.00
CA TRP A 597 -27.60 -24.28 17.19
C TRP A 597 -26.74 -23.35 18.03
N PHE A 598 -27.36 -22.30 18.57
CA PHE A 598 -26.76 -21.35 19.49
C PHE A 598 -27.65 -21.15 20.71
N TYR A 599 -27.11 -21.34 21.90
CA TYR A 599 -27.78 -21.09 23.16
C TYR A 599 -26.86 -20.24 24.04
N ASP A 600 -27.41 -19.20 24.66
CA ASP A 600 -26.73 -18.42 25.68
C ASP A 600 -27.74 -18.08 26.78
N GLN A 601 -27.48 -18.58 27.97
CA GLN A 601 -28.29 -18.41 29.16
C GLN A 601 -28.47 -16.92 29.53
N ARG A 602 -27.47 -16.08 29.21
CA ARG A 602 -27.49 -14.63 29.46
C ARG A 602 -28.47 -13.90 28.54
N LEU A 603 -28.65 -14.39 27.32
CA LEU A 603 -29.59 -13.83 26.35
C LEU A 603 -31.01 -14.34 26.58
N ASN A 604 -31.13 -15.66 26.73
CA ASN A 604 -32.39 -16.34 26.90
C ASN A 604 -32.16 -17.75 27.48
N GLY A 605 -32.27 -17.87 28.80
CA GLY A 605 -32.10 -19.16 29.50
C GLY A 605 -33.09 -20.26 29.13
N GLN A 606 -34.11 -19.97 28.33
CA GLN A 606 -35.17 -20.93 27.99
C GLN A 606 -35.06 -21.54 26.59
N TYR A 607 -34.34 -20.93 25.64
CA TYR A 607 -34.40 -21.31 24.23
C TYR A 607 -33.03 -21.33 23.56
N ALA A 608 -32.73 -22.42 22.85
CA ALA A 608 -31.64 -22.48 21.88
C ALA A 608 -32.15 -21.99 20.53
N TYR A 609 -31.36 -21.19 19.83
CA TYR A 609 -31.64 -20.61 18.52
C TYR A 609 -31.02 -21.42 17.39
N HIS A 610 -31.74 -21.69 16.30
CA HIS A 610 -31.19 -22.26 15.09
C HIS A 610 -30.78 -21.14 14.14
N ILE A 611 -29.49 -21.07 13.84
CA ILE A 611 -28.91 -20.18 12.85
C ILE A 611 -28.84 -20.94 11.52
N ASN A 612 -29.78 -20.65 10.62
CA ASN A 612 -29.90 -21.30 9.31
C ASN A 612 -28.94 -20.71 8.27
N MET A 613 -27.66 -20.58 8.62
CA MET A 613 -26.56 -20.22 7.73
C MET A 613 -25.58 -21.38 7.71
N ALA A 614 -25.07 -21.75 6.54
CA ALA A 614 -24.06 -22.81 6.49
C ALA A 614 -22.76 -22.31 7.18
N PRO A 615 -21.97 -23.20 7.81
CA PRO A 615 -20.85 -22.77 8.66
C PRO A 615 -19.78 -22.01 7.89
N ASP A 616 -19.52 -22.42 6.65
CA ASP A 616 -18.66 -21.77 5.67
C ASP A 616 -19.10 -20.35 5.27
N GLN A 617 -20.36 -19.98 5.52
CA GLN A 617 -20.86 -18.62 5.29
C GLN A 617 -20.60 -17.67 6.48
N LEU A 618 -20.23 -18.21 7.63
CA LEU A 618 -20.02 -17.43 8.86
C LEU A 618 -18.60 -17.56 9.42
N PHE A 619 -17.96 -18.69 9.21
CA PHE A 619 -16.64 -19.04 9.75
C PHE A 619 -15.62 -19.14 8.62
N PRO A 620 -14.35 -18.77 8.86
CA PRO A 620 -13.26 -19.06 7.94
C PRO A 620 -13.24 -20.54 7.54
N THR A 621 -12.90 -20.86 6.29
CA THR A 621 -13.01 -22.23 5.73
C THR A 621 -12.30 -23.29 6.58
N HIS A 622 -11.06 -23.01 7.02
CA HIS A 622 -10.28 -23.94 7.85
C HIS A 622 -10.96 -24.22 9.20
N LEU A 623 -11.62 -23.20 9.77
CA LEU A 623 -12.38 -23.34 11.01
C LEU A 623 -13.65 -24.12 10.72
N ALA A 624 -14.41 -23.76 9.67
CA ALA A 624 -15.62 -24.47 9.25
C ALA A 624 -15.39 -25.98 9.04
N ASP A 625 -14.29 -26.37 8.37
CA ASP A 625 -13.93 -27.77 8.14
C ASP A 625 -13.66 -28.54 9.43
N ARG A 626 -12.91 -27.92 10.36
CA ARG A 626 -12.63 -28.50 11.68
C ARG A 626 -13.91 -28.64 12.50
N LEU A 627 -14.76 -27.63 12.45
CA LEU A 627 -16.05 -27.58 13.14
C LEU A 627 -17.03 -28.64 12.65
N LEU A 628 -17.11 -28.84 11.34
CA LEU A 628 -17.93 -29.89 10.73
C LEU A 628 -17.45 -31.29 11.12
N LYS A 629 -16.14 -31.50 11.27
CA LYS A 629 -15.56 -32.78 11.74
C LYS A 629 -15.85 -33.06 13.22
N GLN A 630 -15.75 -32.03 14.07
CA GLN A 630 -15.90 -32.18 15.53
C GLN A 630 -17.36 -32.18 16.00
N GLN A 631 -18.34 -31.88 15.13
CA GLN A 631 -19.78 -31.74 15.42
C GLN A 631 -20.13 -30.61 16.42
N PHE A 632 -19.14 -30.04 17.09
CA PHE A 632 -19.34 -29.14 18.22
C PHE A 632 -18.30 -28.01 18.24
N LEU A 633 -18.73 -26.79 18.60
CA LEU A 633 -17.88 -25.60 18.59
C LEU A 633 -17.50 -25.12 19.99
N TYR A 634 -18.46 -24.98 20.91
CA TYR A 634 -18.19 -24.48 22.26
C TYR A 634 -19.30 -24.80 23.26
N ARG A 635 -18.93 -25.35 24.44
CA ARG A 635 -19.82 -25.61 25.58
C ARG A 635 -19.24 -24.92 26.78
N SER A 636 -20.07 -24.20 27.48
CA SER A 636 -19.82 -23.80 28.87
C SER A 636 -21.08 -23.99 29.69
N ASP A 637 -20.97 -23.71 30.98
CA ASP A 637 -22.10 -23.69 31.91
C ASP A 637 -23.20 -22.71 31.48
N THR A 638 -22.88 -21.71 30.65
CA THR A 638 -23.80 -20.62 30.28
C THR A 638 -24.13 -20.53 28.80
N ALA A 639 -23.41 -21.24 27.92
CA ALA A 639 -23.63 -21.13 26.48
C ALA A 639 -23.22 -22.41 25.74
N TYR A 640 -23.90 -22.66 24.61
CA TYR A 640 -23.70 -23.82 23.75
C TYR A 640 -23.74 -23.38 22.27
N LEU A 641 -22.76 -23.84 21.48
CA LEU A 641 -22.76 -23.73 20.03
C LEU A 641 -22.38 -25.07 19.39
N GLY A 642 -23.23 -25.62 18.52
CA GLY A 642 -22.98 -26.91 17.88
C GLY A 642 -23.77 -27.17 16.59
N PHE A 643 -23.23 -28.04 15.75
CA PHE A 643 -23.82 -28.46 14.48
C PHE A 643 -24.65 -29.71 14.77
N GLY A 644 -25.98 -29.62 14.62
CA GLY A 644 -26.88 -30.65 15.15
C GLY A 644 -26.59 -32.06 14.62
N GLY A 645 -25.95 -32.87 15.45
CA GLY A 645 -25.80 -34.31 15.34
C GLY A 645 -26.13 -34.97 16.69
N ALA A 646 -26.42 -36.28 16.68
CA ALA A 646 -26.63 -37.01 17.93
C ALA A 646 -25.30 -37.06 18.70
N MET A 647 -25.18 -36.27 19.77
CA MET A 647 -24.10 -36.42 20.75
C MET A 647 -24.04 -37.91 21.17
N PRO A 648 -22.91 -38.61 20.95
CA PRO A 648 -22.71 -39.92 21.54
C PRO A 648 -22.93 -39.79 23.04
N SER A 649 -23.81 -40.61 23.62
CA SER A 649 -24.01 -40.65 25.08
C SER A 649 -22.73 -40.99 25.85
N GLU A 650 -21.68 -41.40 25.14
CA GLU A 650 -20.40 -41.91 25.64
C GLU A 650 -19.21 -41.00 25.26
N MET A 651 -19.42 -39.75 24.84
CA MET A 651 -18.31 -38.79 24.83
C MET A 651 -17.95 -38.47 26.29
N ASP A 652 -17.03 -39.30 26.81
CA ASP A 652 -16.37 -39.16 28.09
C ASP A 652 -15.94 -37.70 28.31
N SER A 653 -16.01 -37.25 29.56
CA SER A 653 -15.63 -35.89 29.98
C SER A 653 -14.21 -35.48 29.55
N ALA A 654 -13.38 -36.42 29.12
CA ALA A 654 -12.05 -36.21 28.54
C ALA A 654 -12.05 -35.66 27.10
N ALA A 655 -13.06 -35.97 26.27
CA ALA A 655 -13.15 -35.46 24.88
C ALA A 655 -13.64 -34.01 24.79
N VAL A 656 -14.12 -33.45 25.91
CA VAL A 656 -14.64 -32.08 26.03
C VAL A 656 -13.52 -31.02 26.09
N LEU A 657 -12.25 -31.42 26.27
CA LEU A 657 -11.17 -30.52 26.67
C LEU A 657 -10.40 -29.81 25.52
N LEU A 658 -10.54 -30.22 24.27
CA LEU A 658 -9.90 -29.52 23.14
C LEU A 658 -10.89 -28.57 22.49
N HIS A 659 -11.20 -27.46 23.16
CA HIS A 659 -11.95 -26.38 22.55
C HIS A 659 -11.18 -25.85 21.33
N PRO A 660 -11.74 -25.88 20.11
CA PRO A 660 -11.06 -25.39 18.91
C PRO A 660 -10.89 -23.86 18.91
N LEU A 661 -11.54 -23.16 19.83
CA LEU A 661 -11.54 -21.70 19.96
C LEU A 661 -11.05 -21.26 21.34
N SER A 662 -10.29 -20.16 21.37
CA SER A 662 -9.94 -19.47 22.60
C SER A 662 -11.18 -18.86 23.29
N LEU A 663 -11.08 -18.56 24.58
CA LEU A 663 -12.14 -17.89 25.35
C LEU A 663 -12.52 -16.52 24.73
N GLU A 664 -11.54 -15.81 24.17
CA GLU A 664 -11.74 -14.55 23.46
C GLU A 664 -12.56 -14.76 22.19
N ASN A 665 -12.21 -15.76 21.38
CA ASN A 665 -12.94 -16.12 20.17
C ASN A 665 -14.40 -16.48 20.47
N VAL A 666 -14.62 -17.27 21.51
CA VAL A 666 -15.96 -17.59 22.00
C VAL A 666 -16.72 -16.32 22.38
N THR A 667 -16.08 -15.40 23.10
CA THR A 667 -16.70 -14.15 23.54
C THR A 667 -17.08 -13.26 22.35
N MET A 668 -16.19 -13.13 21.37
CA MET A 668 -16.47 -12.41 20.12
C MET A 668 -17.63 -13.05 19.35
N LEU A 669 -17.65 -14.39 19.25
CA LEU A 669 -18.70 -15.13 18.57
C LEU A 669 -20.07 -14.98 19.25
N ASN A 670 -20.10 -15.02 20.59
CA ASN A 670 -21.33 -14.75 21.34
C ASN A 670 -21.83 -13.32 21.10
N ASN A 671 -20.92 -12.33 21.04
CA ASN A 671 -21.26 -10.94 20.78
C ASN A 671 -21.86 -10.75 19.37
N ILE A 672 -21.25 -11.32 18.33
CA ILE A 672 -21.77 -11.19 16.95
C ILE A 672 -23.14 -11.88 16.81
N ILE A 673 -23.30 -13.10 17.34
CA ILE A 673 -24.58 -13.83 17.26
C ILE A 673 -25.67 -13.10 18.06
N THR A 674 -25.34 -12.55 19.23
CA THR A 674 -26.26 -11.71 20.01
C THR A 674 -26.75 -10.52 19.19
N ALA A 675 -25.82 -9.80 18.54
CA ALA A 675 -26.15 -8.65 17.73
C ALA A 675 -27.01 -9.03 16.52
N LEU A 676 -26.73 -10.15 15.87
CA LEU A 676 -27.52 -10.70 14.77
C LEU A 676 -28.96 -11.02 15.20
N LEU A 677 -29.13 -11.72 16.32
CA LEU A 677 -30.45 -12.05 16.86
C LEU A 677 -31.23 -10.79 17.26
N LYS A 678 -30.54 -9.79 17.82
CA LYS A 678 -31.14 -8.48 18.15
C LYS A 678 -31.57 -7.75 16.89
N ALA A 679 -30.74 -7.68 15.86
CA ALA A 679 -31.06 -7.06 14.57
C ALA A 679 -32.26 -7.73 13.91
N ARG A 680 -32.28 -9.08 13.87
CA ARG A 680 -33.42 -9.86 13.35
C ARG A 680 -34.70 -9.58 14.14
N LYS A 681 -34.63 -9.52 15.47
CA LYS A 681 -35.79 -9.17 16.32
C LYS A 681 -36.31 -7.77 16.01
N GLN A 682 -35.42 -6.79 15.84
CA GLN A 682 -35.79 -5.41 15.49
C GLN A 682 -36.45 -5.34 14.11
N GLU A 683 -35.88 -5.99 13.09
CA GLU A 683 -36.44 -6.02 11.73
C GLU A 683 -37.84 -6.67 11.70
N ARG A 684 -38.03 -7.76 12.45
CA ARG A 684 -39.34 -8.40 12.58
C ARG A 684 -40.36 -7.49 13.26
N ASN A 685 -39.93 -6.75 14.28
CA ASN A 685 -40.77 -5.83 15.05
C ASN A 685 -41.08 -4.51 14.32
N LYS A 686 -40.41 -4.20 13.20
CA LYS A 686 -40.75 -3.02 12.38
C LYS A 686 -42.22 -3.10 11.97
N GLY A 687 -42.99 -2.08 12.34
CA GLY A 687 -44.40 -1.95 11.95
C GLY A 687 -44.55 -1.75 10.43
N PHE A 688 -45.77 -1.92 9.91
CA PHE A 688 -46.06 -1.74 8.49
C PHE A 688 -45.58 -0.37 7.97
N VAL A 689 -45.83 0.71 8.73
CA VAL A 689 -45.42 2.07 8.37
C VAL A 689 -43.90 2.17 8.23
N GLN A 690 -43.15 1.66 9.21
CA GLN A 690 -41.68 1.71 9.19
C GLN A 690 -41.10 0.89 8.03
N LYS A 691 -41.67 -0.29 7.75
CA LYS A 691 -41.31 -1.11 6.59
C LYS A 691 -41.58 -0.40 5.27
N THR A 692 -42.71 0.31 5.17
CA THR A 692 -43.08 1.10 3.98
C THR A 692 -42.17 2.31 3.82
N THR A 693 -41.79 2.98 4.92
CA THR A 693 -40.81 4.08 4.90
C THR A 693 -39.43 3.58 4.46
N ASP A 694 -38.94 2.48 5.00
CA ASP A 694 -37.66 1.88 4.61
C ASP A 694 -37.70 1.44 3.13
N TRP A 695 -38.82 0.87 2.68
CA TRP A 695 -39.03 0.50 1.28
C TRP A 695 -39.05 1.71 0.34
N LEU A 696 -39.76 2.79 0.71
CA LEU A 696 -39.79 4.03 -0.05
C LEU A 696 -38.40 4.69 -0.11
N LYS A 697 -37.69 4.74 1.02
CA LYS A 697 -36.31 5.26 1.09
C LYS A 697 -35.40 4.48 0.14
N SER A 698 -35.42 3.15 0.20
CA SER A 698 -34.62 2.29 -0.70
C SER A 698 -34.96 2.44 -2.19
N ARG A 699 -36.11 3.03 -2.55
CA ARG A 699 -36.44 3.37 -3.94
C ARG A 699 -36.11 4.81 -4.32
N SER A 700 -36.06 5.72 -3.35
CA SER A 700 -35.78 7.15 -3.58
C SER A 700 -34.29 7.49 -3.53
N SER A 701 -33.50 6.77 -2.72
CA SER A 701 -32.05 6.77 -2.83
C SER A 701 -31.67 5.92 -4.04
N SER A 702 -30.95 6.50 -5.00
CA SER A 702 -30.56 5.87 -6.27
C SER A 702 -30.02 4.45 -6.08
N LYS A 703 -30.47 3.49 -6.90
CA LYS A 703 -29.93 2.14 -7.26
C LYS A 703 -29.23 1.24 -6.23
N ASP A 704 -28.88 1.70 -5.04
CA ASP A 704 -28.13 0.96 -4.05
C ASP A 704 -29.09 0.03 -3.32
N GLN A 705 -28.75 -1.25 -3.34
CA GLN A 705 -29.46 -2.28 -2.60
C GLN A 705 -29.45 -1.92 -1.11
N LYS A 706 -30.45 -2.38 -0.33
CA LYS A 706 -30.41 -2.25 1.13
C LYS A 706 -29.10 -2.85 1.64
N THR A 707 -28.16 -2.01 2.02
CA THR A 707 -26.87 -2.46 2.54
C THR A 707 -27.00 -2.69 4.04
N LEU A 708 -26.52 -3.84 4.49
CA LEU A 708 -26.38 -4.12 5.91
C LEU A 708 -25.13 -3.38 6.40
N TYR A 709 -25.28 -2.55 7.41
CA TYR A 709 -24.18 -1.79 7.99
C TYR A 709 -23.97 -2.16 9.45
N VAL A 710 -22.70 -2.24 9.85
CA VAL A 710 -22.29 -2.49 11.23
C VAL A 710 -21.87 -1.16 11.85
N GLY A 711 -22.76 -0.55 12.65
CA GLY A 711 -22.56 0.80 13.17
C GLY A 711 -22.70 0.91 14.68
N LYS A 712 -22.64 2.15 15.18
CA LYS A 712 -22.81 2.52 16.60
C LYS A 712 -24.04 1.94 17.28
N LYS A 713 -25.04 1.41 16.58
CA LYS A 713 -26.21 0.77 17.22
C LYS A 713 -26.27 -0.75 17.02
N GLY A 714 -25.15 -1.34 16.61
CA GLY A 714 -25.04 -2.74 16.19
C GLY A 714 -25.29 -2.90 14.68
N ILE A 715 -25.76 -4.09 14.30
CA ILE A 715 -26.06 -4.44 12.90
C ILE A 715 -27.42 -3.88 12.51
N GLN A 716 -27.48 -3.08 11.44
CA GLN A 716 -28.70 -2.40 10.96
C GLN A 716 -28.80 -2.40 9.44
N PHE A 717 -30.01 -2.28 8.90
CA PHE A 717 -30.22 -1.95 7.48
C PHE A 717 -30.21 -0.43 7.31
N GLN A 718 -29.48 0.07 6.31
CA GLN A 718 -29.50 1.48 5.92
C GLN A 718 -30.41 1.73 4.72
#